data_AF-A0A8H5PSM9-F1
#
_entry.id   AF-A0A8H5PSM9-F1
#
_cell.length_a   1.000
_cell.length_b   1.000
_cell.length_c   1.000
_cell.angle_alpha   90.00
_cell.angle_beta   90.00
_cell.angle_gamma   90.00
#
_symmetry.space_group_name_H-M   'P 1'
#
loop_
_entity.id
_entity.type
_entity.pdbx_description
1 polymer ?
#
loop_
_entity_poly.entity_id
_entity_poly.type
_entity_poly.pdbx_seq_one_letter_code
_entity_poly.pdbx_strand_id
1 'polypeptide(L)'
;MRALTISFLLSAFARRTLAKDDCINNDIPFQACAPIGAYYPPPTIDRSSETFKKLTSQFTKTFDDLIKNGGSDKYGPITPNTTSFSVVIFGGAESLRDDPIFFEYHYTSPEDQASNANLTSDTRFPVGDVSMVFTVYAWLVKMGERWETPITKYLPELAKVKGPLTANWEDITIGALAGQISGLSRESGACVVGKACDWKVQAFQKAFVKRTPYFLSDTTPVVSYAAFQLLVFAVQRSDGGDWPSILDKTLLQPLNMSDSGVLIHGVEDIFAMGSLNTSAIGEPGALSFVSSVKDLARAGHSILASDLLSPAVTRRWLHPNVDTSNLRNGVGRPWEVYRAGNAISPILDALTKSGAIGKYASYFGLTTDFNAGFAILAHDHSVENRKLDLNVHADIVSEVLGYLQVIAAKELEARYAGSYSGKEAEATLNTTDNGRGLEVQKLVIGGVNIKKQIAQKLGIHADDLDFRIYPTNVQDKNRHQFIAIFQNKSAPIDMGTPTCITWQEIGADAEISFVFIMGQDGEAIGLEVAEMASSAPKVAPPERRDPLDAIDEQAGEIVALIKKSKHFIVFTGIPDFRGPEGAWTLRAQGRARTGKATSTLQAIPTPTHMALVELQNQGDLKYLVSQNCDGLHRRSGILRDRISELHGNSNRECCKDCGKEYIRDFRAVASYEKSVHDHRTGRKCTACGENLLDTIINFGEFLPEEPLKLARSHAKKADLCIALGSSLSVPPASGIPETCGKSKRSKLIICNLQETFMEGLADMHVWAESDVLMTRVMDRLGYSIPSFILKRRLVIKIEPDTHDRQVIVLTGVDDDGTPVTYLQSVKLEDSRRIVRSEPFSFVFREALSTGAEVKFALEFMGHYNEPNVVIDYSVPEEEGAETVYDLSYDPSTGEWVIIR
;
A
#
# COMPACT_ATOMS: atom_id res chain seq x y z
N MET A 1 -39.07 -9.83 -19.42
CA MET A 1 -38.68 -8.65 -20.24
C MET A 1 -39.82 -7.64 -20.30
N ARG A 2 -39.83 -6.75 -19.32
CA ARG A 2 -40.42 -5.39 -19.23
C ARG A 2 -39.96 -4.93 -17.84
N ALA A 3 -38.65 -4.70 -17.75
CA ALA A 3 -37.91 -4.38 -16.55
C ALA A 3 -36.95 -3.26 -16.95
N LEU A 4 -37.45 -2.03 -16.89
CA LEU A 4 -36.76 -0.74 -16.99
C LEU A 4 -37.85 0.31 -17.23
N THR A 5 -38.53 0.73 -16.15
CA THR A 5 -39.23 2.01 -16.14
C THR A 5 -39.06 2.66 -14.77
N ILE A 6 -38.45 3.83 -14.84
CA ILE A 6 -38.08 4.78 -13.81
C ILE A 6 -39.31 5.41 -13.13
N SER A 7 -39.22 5.61 -11.81
CA SER A 7 -39.80 6.72 -10.99
C SER A 7 -39.23 6.50 -9.58
N PHE A 8 -38.20 7.19 -9.06
CA PHE A 8 -38.02 8.64 -8.83
C PHE A 8 -39.26 9.34 -8.28
N LEU A 9 -39.37 9.39 -6.94
CA LEU A 9 -40.04 10.45 -6.20
C LEU A 9 -39.24 10.77 -4.91
N LEU A 10 -38.06 11.37 -5.11
CA LEU A 10 -37.58 12.43 -4.23
C LEU A 10 -37.36 13.63 -5.14
N SER A 11 -38.42 14.44 -5.29
CA SER A 11 -38.31 15.81 -5.78
C SER A 11 -38.89 16.73 -4.73
N ALA A 12 -38.03 17.15 -3.81
CA ALA A 12 -38.07 18.49 -3.25
C ALA A 12 -36.69 19.14 -3.48
N PHE A 13 -36.30 19.27 -4.76
CA PHE A 13 -36.00 20.53 -5.45
C PHE A 13 -35.30 20.26 -6.80
N ALA A 14 -35.67 21.07 -7.79
CA ALA A 14 -35.07 21.26 -9.12
C ALA A 14 -35.31 20.20 -10.22
N ARG A 15 -36.43 20.37 -10.95
CA ARG A 15 -36.44 20.15 -12.42
C ARG A 15 -36.12 21.47 -13.11
N ARG A 16 -35.05 21.51 -13.92
CA ARG A 16 -35.01 22.23 -15.21
C ARG A 16 -33.83 21.74 -16.07
N THR A 17 -34.19 21.10 -17.18
CA THR A 17 -33.57 21.13 -18.52
C THR A 17 -32.06 20.90 -18.67
N LEU A 18 -31.72 19.76 -19.29
CA LEU A 18 -30.49 19.57 -20.07
C LEU A 18 -30.46 20.53 -21.28
N ALA A 19 -29.26 21.07 -21.55
CA ALA A 19 -28.87 21.85 -22.72
C ALA A 19 -29.48 23.26 -22.85
N LYS A 20 -28.95 24.19 -22.05
CA LYS A 20 -28.49 25.51 -22.51
C LYS A 20 -27.55 26.06 -21.44
N ASP A 21 -26.50 26.73 -21.91
CA ASP A 21 -25.49 27.41 -21.10
C ASP A 21 -26.10 28.15 -19.91
N ASP A 22 -25.70 27.72 -18.73
CA ASP A 22 -25.42 28.56 -17.57
C ASP A 22 -24.45 27.73 -16.73
N CYS A 23 -23.16 28.07 -16.81
CA CYS A 23 -22.20 27.65 -15.79
C CYS A 23 -22.72 28.20 -14.46
N ILE A 24 -23.39 27.34 -13.69
CA ILE A 24 -23.80 27.64 -12.33
C ILE A 24 -22.49 27.75 -11.52
N ASN A 25 -21.97 28.97 -11.46
CA ASN A 25 -21.07 29.47 -10.41
C ASN A 25 -21.84 29.49 -9.07
N ASN A 26 -22.29 28.32 -8.61
CA ASN A 26 -22.56 28.15 -7.19
C ASN A 26 -21.24 27.69 -6.60
N ASP A 27 -20.65 28.52 -5.74
CA ASP A 27 -19.54 28.13 -4.88
C ASP A 27 -19.96 26.88 -4.12
N ILE A 28 -19.53 25.70 -4.59
CA ILE A 28 -19.75 24.45 -3.85
C ILE A 28 -18.85 24.57 -2.62
N PRO A 29 -19.41 24.62 -1.40
CA PRO A 29 -18.60 24.76 -0.20
C PRO A 29 -17.66 23.56 -0.10
N PHE A 30 -16.41 23.82 0.28
CA PHE A 30 -15.43 22.77 0.52
C PHE A 30 -15.98 21.73 1.50
N GLN A 31 -15.87 20.45 1.13
CA GLN A 31 -16.11 19.32 2.01
C GLN A 31 -14.85 18.48 2.08
N ALA A 32 -14.38 18.19 3.29
CA ALA A 32 -13.22 17.34 3.47
C ALA A 32 -13.50 15.94 2.92
N CYS A 33 -12.62 15.45 2.05
CA CYS A 33 -12.67 14.09 1.56
C CYS A 33 -12.05 13.20 2.64
N ALA A 34 -12.79 12.18 3.09
CA ALA A 34 -12.29 11.23 4.07
C ALA A 34 -11.91 9.91 3.37
N PRO A 35 -10.96 9.12 3.92
CA PRO A 35 -10.66 7.79 3.41
C PRO A 35 -11.91 6.90 3.43
N ILE A 36 -12.00 5.98 2.49
CA ILE A 36 -13.10 5.01 2.43
C ILE A 36 -13.09 4.14 3.69
N GLY A 37 -14.25 3.97 4.31
CA GLY A 37 -14.48 3.00 5.39
C GLY A 37 -13.91 3.36 6.77
N ALA A 38 -13.48 4.60 6.98
CA ALA A 38 -12.85 5.00 8.24
C ALA A 38 -13.19 6.46 8.64
N TYR A 39 -14.47 6.74 8.82
CA TYR A 39 -14.94 8.07 9.20
C TYR A 39 -14.95 8.30 10.71
N TYR A 40 -15.36 7.27 11.44
CA TYR A 40 -15.53 7.23 12.89
C TYR A 40 -15.18 5.82 13.36
N PRO A 41 -14.68 5.64 14.58
CA PRO A 41 -14.78 4.34 15.25
C PRO A 41 -16.24 3.87 15.26
N PRO A 42 -16.52 2.56 15.14
CA PRO A 42 -17.88 2.04 15.22
C PRO A 42 -18.58 2.49 16.51
N PRO A 43 -19.89 2.82 16.45
CA PRO A 43 -20.64 3.27 17.62
C PRO A 43 -20.77 2.15 18.66
N THR A 44 -20.81 2.53 19.93
CA THR A 44 -21.05 1.61 21.03
C THR A 44 -22.54 1.26 21.08
N ILE A 45 -22.87 0.01 20.74
CA ILE A 45 -24.25 -0.48 20.80
C ILE A 45 -24.56 -0.96 22.22
N ASP A 46 -24.97 -0.02 23.09
CA ASP A 46 -25.43 -0.31 24.45
C ASP A 46 -26.96 -0.24 24.54
N ARG A 47 -27.59 -1.42 24.63
CA ARG A 47 -29.04 -1.60 24.76
C ARG A 47 -29.62 -1.02 26.06
N SER A 48 -28.79 -0.86 27.09
CA SER A 48 -29.22 -0.30 28.36
C SER A 48 -29.29 1.23 28.34
N SER A 49 -28.57 1.85 27.39
CA SER A 49 -28.52 3.31 27.24
C SER A 49 -29.88 3.91 26.87
N GLU A 50 -30.14 5.12 27.39
CA GLU A 50 -31.35 5.87 27.06
C GLU A 50 -31.41 6.23 25.57
N THR A 51 -30.26 6.42 24.93
CA THR A 51 -30.13 6.69 23.49
C THR A 51 -30.72 5.54 22.68
N PHE A 52 -30.30 4.30 22.92
CA PHE A 52 -30.78 3.15 22.17
C PHE A 52 -32.23 2.79 22.54
N LYS A 53 -32.65 2.95 23.80
CA LYS A 53 -34.07 2.75 24.19
C LYS A 53 -35.02 3.69 23.45
N LYS A 54 -34.66 4.97 23.33
CA LYS A 54 -35.44 5.95 22.55
C LYS A 54 -35.45 5.60 21.07
N LEU A 55 -34.27 5.24 20.53
CA LEU A 55 -34.11 4.86 19.14
C LEU A 55 -35.03 3.67 18.78
N THR A 56 -34.94 2.58 19.53
CA THR A 56 -35.75 1.38 19.28
C THR A 56 -37.24 1.65 19.46
N SER A 57 -37.64 2.40 20.50
CA SER A 57 -39.05 2.79 20.69
C SER A 57 -39.61 3.62 19.55
N GLN A 58 -38.82 4.56 19.00
CA GLN A 58 -39.22 5.36 17.84
C GLN A 58 -39.41 4.49 16.59
N PHE A 59 -38.56 3.49 16.38
CA PHE A 59 -38.68 2.57 15.24
C PHE A 59 -39.87 1.63 15.37
N THR A 60 -40.12 1.07 16.56
CA THR A 60 -41.34 0.29 16.84
C THR A 60 -42.57 1.10 16.49
N LYS A 61 -42.65 2.35 16.96
CA LYS A 61 -43.75 3.26 16.63
C LYS A 61 -43.88 3.52 15.13
N THR A 62 -42.75 3.67 14.42
CA THR A 62 -42.76 3.91 12.98
C THR A 62 -43.38 2.73 12.22
N PHE A 63 -43.06 1.49 12.60
CA PHE A 63 -43.70 0.31 12.01
C PHE A 63 -45.17 0.17 12.43
N ASP A 64 -45.52 0.43 13.69
CA ASP A 64 -46.90 0.43 14.17
C ASP A 64 -47.78 1.41 13.38
N ASP A 65 -47.29 2.63 13.17
CA ASP A 65 -47.97 3.67 12.38
C ASP A 65 -48.06 3.26 10.90
N LEU A 66 -47.00 2.66 10.33
CA LEU A 66 -47.00 2.16 8.95
C LEU A 66 -48.09 1.09 8.73
N ILE A 67 -48.19 0.12 9.63
CA ILE A 67 -49.19 -0.95 9.59
C ILE A 67 -50.60 -0.39 9.75
N LYS A 68 -50.80 0.47 10.76
CA LYS A 68 -52.10 1.08 11.06
C LYS A 68 -52.66 1.85 9.87
N ASN A 69 -51.80 2.55 9.13
CA ASN A 69 -52.19 3.42 8.03
C ASN A 69 -52.13 2.75 6.65
N GLY A 70 -51.61 1.52 6.56
CA GLY A 70 -51.37 0.84 5.27
C GLY A 70 -50.27 1.51 4.43
N GLY A 71 -49.32 2.18 5.07
CA GLY A 71 -48.25 2.93 4.42
C GLY A 71 -47.97 4.29 5.05
N SER A 72 -47.12 5.07 4.41
CA SER A 72 -46.89 6.48 4.74
C SER A 72 -46.54 7.30 3.50
N ASP A 73 -46.75 8.63 3.57
CA ASP A 73 -46.32 9.54 2.50
C ASP A 73 -44.81 9.53 2.29
N LYS A 74 -44.04 9.19 3.33
CA LYS A 74 -42.58 9.21 3.33
C LYS A 74 -41.97 7.95 2.69
N TYR A 75 -42.48 6.77 3.04
CA TYR A 75 -41.90 5.49 2.63
C TYR A 75 -42.71 4.78 1.55
N GLY A 76 -43.99 5.15 1.37
CA GLY A 76 -44.89 4.55 0.41
C GLY A 76 -45.90 3.57 1.01
N PRO A 77 -46.74 2.95 0.16
CA PRO A 77 -47.81 2.05 0.58
C PRO A 77 -47.28 0.68 0.99
N ILE A 78 -47.99 0.03 1.91
CA ILE A 78 -47.83 -1.41 2.22
C ILE A 78 -49.19 -2.10 2.22
N THR A 79 -49.20 -3.43 2.22
CA THR A 79 -50.42 -4.26 2.23
C THR A 79 -50.51 -5.04 3.54
N PRO A 80 -50.80 -4.38 4.69
CA PRO A 80 -50.73 -5.02 6.01
C PRO A 80 -51.71 -6.19 6.17
N ASN A 81 -52.79 -6.22 5.38
CA ASN A 81 -53.74 -7.33 5.40
C ASN A 81 -53.16 -8.65 4.86
N THR A 82 -52.15 -8.57 3.98
CA THR A 82 -51.63 -9.72 3.23
C THR A 82 -50.13 -9.94 3.42
N THR A 83 -49.38 -8.93 3.86
CA THR A 83 -47.93 -9.00 4.05
C THR A 83 -47.58 -9.30 5.51
N SER A 84 -46.97 -10.46 5.75
CA SER A 84 -46.30 -10.78 7.02
C SER A 84 -44.80 -10.55 6.89
N PHE A 85 -44.18 -9.94 7.90
CA PHE A 85 -42.74 -9.64 7.86
C PHE A 85 -42.08 -9.64 9.24
N SER A 86 -40.77 -9.89 9.24
CA SER A 86 -39.88 -9.76 10.40
C SER A 86 -38.67 -8.94 10.02
N VAL A 87 -38.30 -7.99 10.89
CA VAL A 87 -37.13 -7.10 10.74
C VAL A 87 -36.26 -7.26 11.98
N VAL A 88 -34.96 -7.44 11.79
CA VAL A 88 -33.97 -7.38 12.87
C VAL A 88 -32.80 -6.49 12.48
N ILE A 89 -32.19 -5.87 13.49
CA ILE A 89 -30.94 -5.13 13.37
C ILE A 89 -30.00 -5.66 14.45
N PHE A 90 -28.76 -5.92 14.06
CA PHE A 90 -27.78 -6.62 14.87
C PHE A 90 -26.40 -5.96 14.81
N GLY A 91 -25.57 -6.21 15.83
CA GLY A 91 -24.21 -5.68 15.93
C GLY A 91 -23.13 -6.77 15.84
N GLY A 92 -21.96 -6.40 15.33
CA GLY A 92 -20.77 -7.25 15.22
C GLY A 92 -19.75 -7.07 16.34
N ALA A 93 -20.08 -6.32 17.39
CA ALA A 93 -19.19 -6.10 18.53
C ALA A 93 -19.13 -7.36 19.43
N GLU A 94 -17.95 -7.67 19.98
CA GLU A 94 -17.74 -8.85 20.85
C GLU A 94 -18.74 -8.94 22.01
N SER A 95 -19.13 -7.80 22.59
CA SER A 95 -20.13 -7.72 23.67
C SER A 95 -21.53 -8.20 23.27
N LEU A 96 -21.80 -8.37 21.98
CA LEU A 96 -23.07 -8.80 21.41
C LEU A 96 -23.00 -10.23 20.86
N ARG A 97 -21.92 -10.99 21.08
CA ARG A 97 -21.72 -12.33 20.51
C ARG A 97 -22.86 -13.31 20.80
N ASP A 98 -23.29 -13.40 22.06
CA ASP A 98 -24.31 -14.37 22.48
C ASP A 98 -25.73 -13.98 22.03
N ASP A 99 -25.97 -12.67 21.89
CA ASP A 99 -27.23 -12.10 21.47
C ASP A 99 -26.98 -10.86 20.60
N PRO A 100 -26.86 -11.03 19.27
CA PRO A 100 -26.42 -9.95 18.40
C PRO A 100 -27.51 -8.92 18.12
N ILE A 101 -28.78 -9.24 18.39
CA ILE A 101 -29.93 -8.41 18.04
C ILE A 101 -30.11 -7.29 19.07
N PHE A 102 -30.18 -6.05 18.58
CA PHE A 102 -30.51 -4.88 19.41
C PHE A 102 -31.82 -4.19 19.02
N PHE A 103 -32.42 -4.60 17.90
CA PHE A 103 -33.78 -4.22 17.52
C PHE A 103 -34.43 -5.37 16.74
N GLU A 104 -35.69 -5.67 17.06
CA GLU A 104 -36.51 -6.61 16.31
C GLU A 104 -37.96 -6.11 16.23
N TYR A 105 -38.63 -6.45 15.12
CA TYR A 105 -40.03 -6.15 14.90
C TYR A 105 -40.67 -7.26 14.06
N HIS A 106 -41.81 -7.79 14.52
CA HIS A 106 -42.51 -8.89 13.87
C HIS A 106 -43.98 -8.53 13.65
N TYR A 107 -44.46 -8.74 12.43
CA TYR A 107 -45.85 -8.52 12.07
C TYR A 107 -46.40 -9.69 11.26
N THR A 108 -47.49 -10.27 11.74
CA THR A 108 -48.22 -11.32 11.02
C THR A 108 -49.51 -10.71 10.47
N SER A 109 -49.70 -10.81 9.16
CA SER A 109 -50.89 -10.33 8.47
C SER A 109 -52.14 -11.10 8.94
N PRO A 110 -53.33 -10.47 8.95
CA PRO A 110 -54.61 -11.16 9.20
C PRO A 110 -54.82 -12.41 8.33
N GLU A 111 -54.40 -12.40 7.06
CA GLU A 111 -54.54 -13.57 6.17
C GLU A 111 -53.65 -14.74 6.59
N ASP A 112 -52.40 -14.47 7.00
CA ASP A 112 -51.50 -15.52 7.49
C ASP A 112 -51.89 -15.99 8.90
N GLN A 113 -52.42 -15.10 9.77
CA GLN A 113 -52.89 -15.47 11.11
C GLN A 113 -54.03 -16.50 11.09
N ALA A 114 -54.83 -16.52 10.02
CA ALA A 114 -55.91 -17.48 9.85
C ALA A 114 -55.41 -18.91 9.53
N SER A 115 -54.15 -19.06 9.11
CA SER A 115 -53.60 -20.33 8.60
C SER A 115 -52.31 -20.79 9.30
N ASN A 116 -51.55 -19.88 9.93
CA ASN A 116 -50.24 -20.14 10.55
C ASN A 116 -50.14 -19.56 11.97
N ALA A 117 -49.09 -19.94 12.71
CA ALA A 117 -48.72 -19.31 13.97
C ALA A 117 -48.13 -17.91 13.77
N ASN A 118 -48.22 -17.05 14.81
CA ASN A 118 -47.61 -15.71 14.80
C ASN A 118 -46.10 -15.80 14.51
N LEU A 119 -45.60 -14.82 13.75
CA LEU A 119 -44.17 -14.66 13.49
C LEU A 119 -43.40 -14.42 14.79
N THR A 120 -42.24 -15.07 14.87
CA THR A 120 -41.25 -14.93 15.93
C THR A 120 -39.86 -14.81 15.30
N SER A 121 -38.84 -14.52 16.10
CA SER A 121 -37.45 -14.44 15.63
C SER A 121 -36.89 -15.79 15.15
N ASP A 122 -37.49 -16.91 15.56
CA ASP A 122 -37.14 -18.28 15.16
C ASP A 122 -37.92 -18.75 13.91
N THR A 123 -38.89 -17.97 13.40
CA THR A 123 -39.71 -18.39 12.26
C THR A 123 -38.89 -18.51 10.98
N ARG A 124 -39.03 -19.65 10.29
CA ARG A 124 -38.23 -20.03 9.11
C ARG A 124 -38.86 -19.56 7.79
N PHE A 125 -38.07 -18.88 6.97
CA PHE A 125 -38.44 -18.44 5.62
C PHE A 125 -37.42 -18.93 4.58
N PRO A 126 -37.85 -19.25 3.35
CA PRO A 126 -36.95 -19.34 2.21
C PRO A 126 -36.37 -17.95 1.92
N VAL A 127 -35.04 -17.84 1.80
CA VAL A 127 -34.37 -16.54 1.64
C VAL A 127 -33.97 -16.22 0.19
N GLY A 128 -34.31 -17.09 -0.77
CA GLY A 128 -34.00 -16.85 -2.18
C GLY A 128 -32.51 -16.54 -2.42
N ASP A 129 -32.22 -15.49 -3.19
CA ASP A 129 -30.87 -15.12 -3.61
C ASP A 129 -29.89 -14.78 -2.46
N VAL A 130 -30.38 -14.52 -1.24
CA VAL A 130 -29.53 -14.42 -0.04
C VAL A 130 -28.71 -15.70 0.18
N SER A 131 -29.18 -16.85 -0.31
CA SER A 131 -28.43 -18.12 -0.32
C SER A 131 -27.02 -17.97 -0.89
N MET A 132 -26.82 -17.07 -1.84
CA MET A 132 -25.52 -16.83 -2.47
C MET A 132 -24.46 -16.35 -1.47
N VAL A 133 -24.85 -15.50 -0.51
CA VAL A 133 -23.94 -15.02 0.54
C VAL A 133 -23.40 -16.21 1.34
N PHE A 134 -24.27 -17.13 1.73
CA PHE A 134 -23.91 -18.34 2.47
C PHE A 134 -23.10 -19.33 1.64
N THR A 135 -23.34 -19.41 0.34
CA THR A 135 -22.49 -20.20 -0.56
C THR A 135 -21.06 -19.65 -0.64
N VAL A 136 -20.88 -18.32 -0.75
CA VAL A 136 -19.54 -17.72 -0.71
C VAL A 136 -18.92 -17.86 0.68
N TYR A 137 -19.70 -17.71 1.74
CA TYR A 137 -19.19 -17.84 3.11
C TYR A 137 -18.67 -19.26 3.38
N ALA A 138 -19.46 -20.28 3.02
CA ALA A 138 -19.07 -21.68 3.14
C ALA A 138 -17.85 -21.98 2.26
N TRP A 139 -17.79 -21.44 1.04
CA TRP A 139 -16.60 -21.55 0.20
C TRP A 139 -15.37 -20.99 0.90
N LEU A 140 -15.45 -19.76 1.43
CA LEU A 140 -14.33 -19.09 2.08
C LEU A 140 -13.81 -19.87 3.29
N VAL A 141 -14.71 -20.35 4.16
CA VAL A 141 -14.35 -21.13 5.34
C VAL A 141 -13.73 -22.46 4.96
N LYS A 142 -14.31 -23.15 3.95
CA LYS A 142 -13.90 -24.51 3.58
C LYS A 142 -12.68 -24.58 2.65
N MET A 143 -12.66 -23.72 1.64
CA MET A 143 -11.73 -23.77 0.51
C MET A 143 -10.66 -22.68 0.55
N GLY A 144 -10.89 -21.62 1.34
CA GLY A 144 -10.03 -20.44 1.42
C GLY A 144 -10.19 -19.48 0.22
N GLU A 145 -9.42 -18.41 0.27
CA GLU A 145 -9.44 -17.36 -0.75
C GLU A 145 -8.67 -17.81 -2.01
N ARG A 146 -9.41 -18.12 -3.08
CA ARG A 146 -8.86 -18.67 -4.33
C ARG A 146 -9.44 -17.98 -5.56
N TRP A 147 -9.61 -16.66 -5.50
CA TRP A 147 -10.33 -15.88 -6.51
C TRP A 147 -9.82 -16.07 -7.92
N GLU A 148 -8.50 -16.07 -8.13
CA GLU A 148 -7.89 -16.23 -9.45
C GLU A 148 -7.85 -17.68 -9.97
N THR A 149 -8.38 -18.64 -9.20
CA THR A 149 -8.35 -20.05 -9.62
C THR A 149 -9.43 -20.32 -10.66
N PRO A 150 -9.12 -20.90 -11.83
CA PRO A 150 -10.12 -21.34 -12.80
C PRO A 150 -11.03 -22.43 -12.23
N ILE A 151 -12.32 -22.41 -12.57
CA ILE A 151 -13.28 -23.44 -12.15
C ILE A 151 -12.91 -24.83 -12.66
N THR A 152 -12.21 -24.90 -13.80
CA THR A 152 -11.69 -26.15 -14.40
C THR A 152 -10.71 -26.89 -13.49
N LYS A 153 -10.09 -26.22 -12.51
CA LYS A 153 -9.27 -26.91 -11.50
C LYS A 153 -10.09 -27.87 -10.64
N TYR A 154 -11.35 -27.55 -10.37
CA TYR A 154 -12.26 -28.38 -9.59
C TYR A 154 -13.14 -29.24 -10.51
N LEU A 155 -13.55 -28.69 -11.66
CA LEU A 155 -14.41 -29.34 -12.65
C LEU A 155 -13.70 -29.44 -14.02
N PRO A 156 -12.64 -30.26 -14.16
CA PRO A 156 -11.79 -30.33 -15.37
C PRO A 156 -12.52 -30.76 -16.65
N GLU A 157 -13.67 -31.41 -16.52
CA GLU A 157 -14.55 -31.76 -17.64
C GLU A 157 -15.06 -30.54 -18.41
N LEU A 158 -15.14 -29.37 -17.78
CA LEU A 158 -15.54 -28.12 -18.43
C LEU A 158 -14.55 -27.71 -19.53
N ALA A 159 -13.24 -27.94 -19.35
CA ALA A 159 -12.21 -27.59 -20.34
C ALA A 159 -12.31 -28.39 -21.65
N LYS A 160 -13.01 -29.53 -21.64
CA LYS A 160 -13.20 -30.39 -22.82
C LYS A 160 -14.28 -29.86 -23.77
N VAL A 161 -14.99 -28.82 -23.36
CA VAL A 161 -16.13 -28.26 -24.09
C VAL A 161 -15.61 -27.20 -25.03
N LYS A 162 -15.83 -27.39 -26.33
CA LYS A 162 -15.44 -26.44 -27.37
C LYS A 162 -16.61 -26.15 -28.31
N GLY A 163 -16.75 -24.88 -28.69
CA GLY A 163 -17.69 -24.40 -29.68
C GLY A 163 -17.47 -22.92 -29.96
N PRO A 164 -17.99 -22.38 -31.08
CA PRO A 164 -17.73 -20.99 -31.47
C PRO A 164 -18.33 -19.95 -30.51
N LEU A 165 -19.33 -20.34 -29.70
CA LEU A 165 -20.02 -19.49 -28.73
C LEU A 165 -20.15 -20.19 -27.36
N THR A 166 -19.19 -21.06 -27.01
CA THR A 166 -19.11 -21.66 -25.67
C THR A 166 -18.24 -20.80 -24.77
N ALA A 167 -18.53 -20.79 -23.47
CA ALA A 167 -17.67 -20.12 -22.49
C ALA A 167 -16.22 -20.64 -22.56
N ASN A 168 -15.24 -19.73 -22.43
CA ASN A 168 -13.87 -20.14 -22.19
C ASN A 168 -13.72 -20.54 -20.72
N TRP A 169 -13.87 -21.83 -20.44
CA TRP A 169 -13.90 -22.35 -19.07
C TRP A 169 -12.59 -22.19 -18.30
N GLU A 170 -11.47 -22.01 -19.00
CA GLU A 170 -10.17 -21.74 -18.37
C GLU A 170 -10.06 -20.29 -17.86
N ASP A 171 -10.84 -19.36 -18.43
CA ASP A 171 -10.88 -17.95 -18.00
C ASP A 171 -11.88 -17.71 -16.86
N ILE A 172 -12.86 -18.61 -16.68
CA ILE A 172 -13.87 -18.45 -15.62
C ILE A 172 -13.27 -18.83 -14.27
N THR A 173 -12.98 -17.82 -13.46
CA THR A 173 -12.39 -17.98 -12.13
C THR A 173 -13.44 -18.13 -11.02
N ILE A 174 -13.04 -18.62 -9.84
CA ILE A 174 -13.89 -18.64 -8.65
C ILE A 174 -14.35 -17.22 -8.28
N GLY A 175 -13.45 -16.25 -8.40
CA GLY A 175 -13.74 -14.84 -8.15
C GLY A 175 -14.81 -14.28 -9.10
N ALA A 176 -14.76 -14.67 -10.39
CA ALA A 176 -15.74 -14.29 -11.38
C ALA A 176 -17.12 -14.92 -11.15
N LEU A 177 -17.15 -16.18 -10.71
CA LEU A 177 -18.39 -16.87 -10.33
C LEU A 177 -19.04 -16.21 -9.10
N ALA A 178 -18.27 -16.06 -8.01
CA ALA A 178 -18.75 -15.46 -6.77
C ALA A 178 -19.12 -13.98 -6.92
N GLY A 179 -18.40 -13.25 -7.77
CA GLY A 179 -18.61 -11.83 -8.07
C GLY A 179 -19.64 -11.54 -9.14
N GLN A 180 -20.32 -12.56 -9.66
CA GLN A 180 -21.34 -12.43 -10.72
C GLN A 180 -20.82 -11.75 -12.01
N ILE A 181 -19.54 -11.90 -12.32
CA ILE A 181 -18.90 -11.37 -13.54
C ILE A 181 -18.40 -12.47 -14.48
N SER A 182 -18.76 -13.74 -14.22
CA SER A 182 -18.41 -14.88 -15.08
C SER A 182 -19.02 -14.83 -16.50
N GLY A 183 -20.00 -13.95 -16.74
CA GLY A 183 -20.72 -13.86 -18.00
C GLY A 183 -21.70 -15.01 -18.29
N LEU A 184 -21.82 -15.99 -17.38
CA LEU A 184 -22.73 -17.13 -17.51
C LEU A 184 -24.20 -16.70 -17.45
N SER A 185 -25.08 -17.52 -18.03
CA SER A 185 -26.53 -17.27 -18.03
C SER A 185 -27.09 -17.23 -16.60
N ARG A 186 -28.25 -16.56 -16.43
CA ARG A 186 -28.91 -16.47 -15.12
C ARG A 186 -29.24 -17.85 -14.54
N GLU A 187 -30.05 -18.61 -15.24
CA GLU A 187 -30.45 -19.97 -14.83
C GLU A 187 -29.50 -20.99 -15.47
N SER A 188 -29.32 -22.17 -14.89
CA SER A 188 -28.86 -23.33 -15.69
C SER A 188 -30.03 -24.08 -16.32
N GLY A 189 -31.19 -24.09 -15.63
CA GLY A 189 -32.35 -24.90 -15.97
C GLY A 189 -32.15 -26.40 -15.71
N ALA A 190 -31.11 -26.78 -14.98
CA ALA A 190 -30.72 -28.16 -14.76
C ALA A 190 -31.00 -28.68 -13.34
N CYS A 191 -31.27 -27.80 -12.37
CA CYS A 191 -31.70 -28.17 -11.02
C CYS A 191 -33.13 -27.65 -10.71
N VAL A 192 -33.77 -28.24 -9.69
CA VAL A 192 -35.11 -27.88 -9.17
C VAL A 192 -35.00 -27.68 -7.65
N VAL A 193 -35.59 -26.62 -7.10
CA VAL A 193 -35.52 -26.27 -5.67
C VAL A 193 -36.15 -27.43 -4.90
N GLY A 194 -35.52 -27.82 -3.79
CA GLY A 194 -35.99 -28.94 -2.99
C GLY A 194 -35.53 -30.32 -3.46
N LYS A 195 -34.86 -30.43 -4.62
CA LYS A 195 -34.28 -31.69 -5.14
C LYS A 195 -32.76 -31.67 -5.14
N ALA A 196 -32.17 -32.84 -4.92
CA ALA A 196 -30.72 -33.01 -5.08
C ALA A 196 -30.33 -32.72 -6.54
N CYS A 197 -29.33 -31.88 -6.74
CA CYS A 197 -28.75 -31.64 -8.04
C CYS A 197 -27.39 -32.35 -8.15
N ASP A 198 -27.15 -33.02 -9.26
CA ASP A 198 -25.91 -33.77 -9.48
C ASP A 198 -25.28 -33.43 -10.83
N TRP A 199 -24.08 -32.87 -10.75
CA TRP A 199 -23.21 -32.56 -11.88
C TRP A 199 -22.86 -33.79 -12.76
N LYS A 200 -22.81 -35.01 -12.18
CA LYS A 200 -22.47 -36.24 -12.91
C LYS A 200 -23.57 -36.70 -13.86
N VAL A 201 -24.79 -36.17 -13.72
CA VAL A 201 -25.89 -36.51 -14.61
C VAL A 201 -25.62 -35.90 -15.98
N GLN A 202 -25.55 -36.75 -17.01
CA GLN A 202 -25.24 -36.33 -18.38
C GLN A 202 -26.24 -35.25 -18.91
N ALA A 203 -27.46 -35.25 -18.39
CA ALA A 203 -28.46 -34.22 -18.68
C ALA A 203 -28.04 -32.83 -18.14
N PHE A 204 -27.49 -32.75 -16.92
CA PHE A 204 -26.96 -31.50 -16.36
C PHE A 204 -25.84 -30.96 -17.25
N GLN A 205 -24.87 -31.80 -17.58
CA GLN A 205 -23.75 -31.43 -18.45
C GLN A 205 -24.26 -30.96 -19.83
N LYS A 206 -25.20 -31.67 -20.45
CA LYS A 206 -25.77 -31.27 -21.75
C LYS A 206 -26.54 -29.95 -21.70
N ALA A 207 -27.32 -29.72 -20.64
CA ALA A 207 -28.15 -28.51 -20.48
C ALA A 207 -27.32 -27.27 -20.13
N PHE A 208 -26.31 -27.44 -19.29
CA PHE A 208 -25.48 -26.36 -18.76
C PHE A 208 -24.43 -25.89 -19.77
N VAL A 209 -23.66 -26.84 -20.30
CA VAL A 209 -22.42 -26.60 -21.04
C VAL A 209 -22.65 -26.01 -22.44
N LYS A 210 -23.83 -26.25 -23.02
CA LYS A 210 -24.19 -25.77 -24.36
C LYS A 210 -24.78 -24.35 -24.36
N ARG A 211 -24.97 -23.75 -23.18
CA ARG A 211 -25.49 -22.38 -23.11
C ARG A 211 -24.41 -21.38 -23.49
N THR A 212 -24.76 -20.50 -24.41
CA THR A 212 -23.91 -19.36 -24.77
C THR A 212 -23.83 -18.40 -23.60
N PRO A 213 -22.63 -18.00 -23.15
CA PRO A 213 -22.48 -16.97 -22.13
C PRO A 213 -23.04 -15.64 -22.67
N TYR A 214 -23.60 -14.82 -21.80
CA TYR A 214 -24.10 -13.49 -22.16
C TYR A 214 -22.95 -12.50 -22.41
N PHE A 215 -21.86 -12.63 -21.65
CA PHE A 215 -20.67 -11.80 -21.76
C PHE A 215 -19.41 -12.65 -21.59
N LEU A 216 -18.25 -12.08 -21.91
CA LEU A 216 -16.97 -12.69 -21.53
C LEU A 216 -16.78 -12.59 -20.01
N SER A 217 -16.00 -13.51 -19.42
CA SER A 217 -15.67 -13.43 -18.00
C SER A 217 -14.98 -12.10 -17.69
N ASP A 218 -15.26 -11.56 -16.50
CA ASP A 218 -14.66 -10.36 -15.93
C ASP A 218 -14.93 -9.07 -16.74
N THR A 219 -16.00 -9.05 -17.54
CA THR A 219 -16.39 -7.86 -18.34
C THR A 219 -17.63 -7.14 -17.86
N THR A 220 -18.70 -7.86 -17.48
CA THR A 220 -19.99 -7.24 -17.14
C THR A 220 -20.70 -8.02 -16.05
N PRO A 221 -21.18 -7.36 -14.98
CA PRO A 221 -21.92 -8.04 -13.91
C PRO A 221 -23.29 -8.53 -14.40
N VAL A 222 -23.56 -9.80 -14.14
CA VAL A 222 -24.82 -10.49 -14.44
C VAL A 222 -25.11 -11.51 -13.33
N VAL A 223 -26.29 -11.40 -12.71
CA VAL A 223 -26.78 -12.41 -11.77
C VAL A 223 -26.85 -13.77 -12.45
N SER A 224 -26.07 -14.72 -11.94
CA SER A 224 -25.97 -16.10 -12.45
C SER A 224 -26.12 -17.12 -11.32
N TYR A 225 -27.29 -17.75 -11.26
CA TYR A 225 -27.55 -18.88 -10.38
C TYR A 225 -26.76 -20.11 -10.83
N ALA A 226 -26.56 -20.25 -12.14
CA ALA A 226 -25.67 -21.24 -12.74
C ALA A 226 -24.23 -21.15 -12.18
N ALA A 227 -23.70 -19.93 -12.01
CA ALA A 227 -22.37 -19.73 -11.45
C ALA A 227 -22.27 -20.23 -9.99
N PHE A 228 -23.28 -19.95 -9.18
CA PHE A 228 -23.37 -20.41 -7.79
C PHE A 228 -23.53 -21.92 -7.68
N GLN A 229 -24.21 -22.55 -8.63
CA GLN A 229 -24.29 -24.00 -8.67
C GLN A 229 -22.94 -24.67 -8.98
N LEU A 230 -22.12 -24.06 -9.85
CA LEU A 230 -20.75 -24.52 -10.08
C LEU A 230 -19.89 -24.43 -8.82
N LEU A 231 -20.04 -23.35 -8.04
CA LEU A 231 -19.35 -23.22 -6.75
C LEU A 231 -19.73 -24.37 -5.81
N VAL A 232 -21.02 -24.67 -5.67
CA VAL A 232 -21.49 -25.81 -4.85
C VAL A 232 -20.88 -27.12 -5.33
N PHE A 233 -20.90 -27.41 -6.63
CA PHE A 233 -20.32 -28.65 -7.15
C PHE A 233 -18.82 -28.77 -6.94
N ALA A 234 -18.09 -27.67 -7.08
CA ALA A 234 -16.67 -27.64 -6.83
C ALA A 234 -16.35 -27.93 -5.35
N VAL A 235 -17.12 -27.37 -4.40
CA VAL A 235 -16.97 -27.69 -2.97
C VAL A 235 -17.34 -29.15 -2.69
N GLN A 236 -18.48 -29.62 -3.18
CA GLN A 236 -18.92 -31.01 -3.00
C GLN A 236 -17.89 -32.02 -3.51
N ARG A 237 -17.28 -31.74 -4.67
CA ARG A 237 -16.24 -32.61 -5.22
C ARG A 237 -14.97 -32.60 -4.38
N SER A 238 -14.59 -31.45 -3.84
CA SER A 238 -13.38 -31.33 -3.02
C SER A 238 -13.57 -31.93 -1.63
N ASP A 239 -14.76 -31.84 -1.04
CA ASP A 239 -15.06 -32.35 0.30
C ASP A 239 -15.47 -33.84 0.28
N GLY A 240 -16.19 -34.27 -0.77
CA GLY A 240 -16.77 -35.61 -0.88
C GLY A 240 -18.16 -35.75 -0.25
N GLY A 241 -18.68 -34.74 0.45
CA GLY A 241 -20.02 -34.69 1.03
C GLY A 241 -21.10 -34.06 0.12
N ASP A 242 -22.35 -34.15 0.56
CA ASP A 242 -23.46 -33.41 -0.05
C ASP A 242 -23.53 -31.96 0.48
N TRP A 243 -24.23 -31.09 -0.26
CA TRP A 243 -24.28 -29.67 0.07
C TRP A 243 -24.89 -29.37 1.46
N PRO A 244 -26.00 -30.02 1.89
CA PRO A 244 -26.51 -29.85 3.25
C PRO A 244 -25.50 -30.23 4.33
N SER A 245 -24.81 -31.38 4.23
CA SER A 245 -23.82 -31.80 5.22
C SER A 245 -22.60 -30.87 5.26
N ILE A 246 -22.18 -30.34 4.11
CA ILE A 246 -21.09 -29.37 4.02
C ILE A 246 -21.47 -28.06 4.71
N LEU A 247 -22.66 -27.51 4.41
CA LEU A 247 -23.15 -26.30 5.06
C LEU A 247 -23.28 -26.47 6.57
N ASP A 248 -23.82 -27.61 7.01
CA ASP A 248 -23.99 -27.93 8.42
C ASP A 248 -22.65 -27.90 9.18
N LYS A 249 -21.64 -28.63 8.69
CA LYS A 249 -20.31 -28.70 9.31
C LYS A 249 -19.51 -27.40 9.21
N THR A 250 -19.74 -26.62 8.16
CA THR A 250 -18.90 -25.45 7.84
C THR A 250 -19.46 -24.17 8.46
N LEU A 251 -20.78 -24.01 8.50
CA LEU A 251 -21.45 -22.78 8.95
C LEU A 251 -22.49 -23.04 10.04
N LEU A 252 -23.45 -23.96 9.84
CA LEU A 252 -24.63 -24.01 10.70
C LEU A 252 -24.31 -24.47 12.13
N GLN A 253 -23.59 -25.58 12.29
CA GLN A 253 -23.14 -26.07 13.59
C GLN A 253 -22.16 -25.08 14.27
N PRO A 254 -21.10 -24.58 13.60
CA PRO A 254 -20.18 -23.61 14.22
C PRO A 254 -20.85 -22.31 14.69
N LEU A 255 -21.90 -21.86 13.99
CA LEU A 255 -22.59 -20.60 14.30
C LEU A 255 -23.88 -20.80 15.11
N ASN A 256 -24.20 -22.03 15.49
CA ASN A 256 -25.44 -22.40 16.18
C ASN A 256 -26.71 -21.88 15.45
N MET A 257 -26.74 -22.08 14.13
CA MET A 257 -27.86 -21.70 13.26
C MET A 257 -28.85 -22.88 13.10
N SER A 258 -29.62 -23.15 14.16
CA SER A 258 -30.52 -24.31 14.24
C SER A 258 -31.75 -24.24 13.35
N ASP A 259 -32.18 -23.04 12.98
CA ASP A 259 -33.36 -22.77 12.15
C ASP A 259 -32.99 -22.54 10.68
N SER A 260 -31.71 -22.65 10.35
CA SER A 260 -31.18 -22.54 9.00
C SER A 260 -30.90 -23.88 8.35
N GLY A 261 -30.91 -23.92 7.02
CA GLY A 261 -30.58 -25.13 6.27
C GLY A 261 -30.86 -25.02 4.78
N VAL A 262 -30.74 -26.15 4.10
CA VAL A 262 -31.12 -26.26 2.69
C VAL A 262 -32.60 -26.64 2.58
N LEU A 263 -33.34 -25.90 1.78
CA LEU A 263 -34.70 -26.18 1.35
C LEU A 263 -34.73 -27.53 0.63
N ILE A 264 -35.35 -28.52 1.26
CA ILE A 264 -35.63 -29.86 0.71
C ILE A 264 -37.14 -30.08 0.59
N HIS A 265 -37.59 -30.95 -0.32
CA HIS A 265 -39.01 -31.29 -0.42
C HIS A 265 -39.53 -31.98 0.86
N GLY A 266 -40.78 -31.68 1.23
CA GLY A 266 -41.47 -32.33 2.35
C GLY A 266 -41.24 -31.67 3.73
N VAL A 267 -40.61 -30.50 3.77
CA VAL A 267 -40.43 -29.69 4.98
C VAL A 267 -41.71 -28.91 5.26
N GLU A 268 -42.33 -29.15 6.42
CA GLU A 268 -43.61 -28.52 6.81
C GLU A 268 -43.45 -27.31 7.75
N ASP A 269 -42.26 -27.09 8.33
CA ASP A 269 -42.02 -26.04 9.33
C ASP A 269 -41.56 -24.70 8.74
N ILE A 270 -41.81 -24.48 7.45
CA ILE A 270 -41.58 -23.21 6.76
C ILE A 270 -42.86 -22.38 6.78
N PHE A 271 -42.74 -21.11 7.15
CA PHE A 271 -43.87 -20.19 7.20
C PHE A 271 -44.55 -20.08 5.84
N ALA A 272 -45.88 -20.27 5.77
CA ALA A 272 -46.71 -20.19 4.56
C ALA A 272 -46.30 -21.12 3.41
N MET A 273 -45.65 -22.27 3.69
CA MET A 273 -45.03 -23.15 2.70
C MET A 273 -45.93 -23.55 1.52
N GLY A 274 -47.26 -23.59 1.72
CA GLY A 274 -48.24 -23.86 0.66
C GLY A 274 -48.22 -22.86 -0.51
N SER A 275 -47.64 -21.67 -0.35
CA SER A 275 -47.48 -20.68 -1.41
C SER A 275 -46.27 -20.93 -2.31
N LEU A 276 -45.35 -21.84 -1.92
CA LEU A 276 -44.11 -22.10 -2.63
C LEU A 276 -44.24 -23.28 -3.61
N ASN A 277 -44.26 -22.99 -4.91
CA ASN A 277 -44.11 -24.03 -5.93
C ASN A 277 -42.63 -24.42 -6.10
N THR A 278 -42.19 -25.39 -5.30
CA THR A 278 -40.82 -25.94 -5.32
C THR A 278 -40.43 -26.61 -6.65
N SER A 279 -41.39 -26.98 -7.50
CA SER A 279 -41.10 -27.65 -8.78
C SER A 279 -40.64 -26.72 -9.90
N ALA A 280 -40.68 -25.39 -9.70
CA ALA A 280 -40.61 -24.44 -10.81
C ALA A 280 -39.20 -23.92 -11.14
N ILE A 281 -38.26 -23.88 -10.19
CA ILE A 281 -36.90 -23.30 -10.35
C ILE A 281 -35.99 -23.96 -9.32
N GLY A 282 -34.68 -24.13 -9.56
CA GLY A 282 -33.75 -24.68 -8.58
C GLY A 282 -32.29 -24.45 -8.87
N GLU A 283 -31.56 -23.96 -7.87
CA GLU A 283 -30.10 -23.97 -7.81
C GLU A 283 -29.73 -23.94 -6.31
N PRO A 284 -29.34 -25.08 -5.70
CA PRO A 284 -28.96 -25.17 -4.29
C PRO A 284 -28.10 -24.02 -3.76
N GLY A 285 -27.08 -23.61 -4.51
CA GLY A 285 -26.15 -22.55 -4.11
C GLY A 285 -26.71 -21.12 -4.23
N ALA A 286 -27.84 -20.94 -4.92
CA ALA A 286 -28.37 -19.61 -5.22
C ALA A 286 -29.76 -19.34 -4.64
N LEU A 287 -30.60 -20.35 -4.44
CA LEU A 287 -32.03 -20.13 -4.12
C LEU A 287 -32.57 -20.98 -2.97
N SER A 288 -31.82 -22.01 -2.53
CA SER A 288 -32.37 -23.08 -1.69
C SER A 288 -31.99 -22.93 -0.21
N PHE A 289 -31.60 -21.76 0.28
CA PHE A 289 -31.37 -21.57 1.71
C PHE A 289 -32.66 -21.16 2.42
N VAL A 290 -32.87 -21.70 3.62
CA VAL A 290 -33.94 -21.35 4.56
C VAL A 290 -33.27 -20.84 5.82
N SER A 291 -33.84 -19.83 6.45
CA SER A 291 -33.32 -19.28 7.70
C SER A 291 -34.41 -18.56 8.50
N SER A 292 -34.14 -18.34 9.78
CA SER A 292 -34.84 -17.37 10.62
C SER A 292 -34.06 -16.03 10.67
N VAL A 293 -34.71 -14.94 11.08
CA VAL A 293 -34.02 -13.65 11.27
C VAL A 293 -32.97 -13.72 12.36
N LYS A 294 -33.18 -14.54 13.39
CA LYS A 294 -32.24 -14.78 14.49
C LYS A 294 -30.95 -15.43 14.01
N ASP A 295 -31.05 -16.46 13.17
CA ASP A 295 -29.88 -17.12 12.62
C ASP A 295 -29.16 -16.26 11.58
N LEU A 296 -29.88 -15.45 10.80
CA LEU A 296 -29.27 -14.44 9.94
C LEU A 296 -28.49 -13.40 10.75
N ALA A 297 -29.00 -12.98 11.91
CA ALA A 297 -28.30 -12.05 12.80
C ALA A 297 -27.01 -12.67 13.39
N ARG A 298 -27.03 -13.96 13.77
CA ARG A 298 -25.83 -14.70 14.20
C ARG A 298 -24.79 -14.80 13.09
N ALA A 299 -25.22 -15.15 11.88
CA ALA A 299 -24.33 -15.19 10.73
C ALA A 299 -23.74 -13.82 10.42
N GLY A 300 -24.56 -12.76 10.42
CA GLY A 300 -24.10 -11.40 10.17
C GLY A 300 -23.13 -10.89 11.23
N HIS A 301 -23.40 -11.15 12.50
CA HIS A 301 -22.44 -10.91 13.59
C HIS A 301 -21.12 -11.62 13.30
N SER A 302 -21.16 -12.91 12.98
CA SER A 302 -19.96 -13.71 12.77
C SER A 302 -19.12 -13.24 11.58
N ILE A 303 -19.77 -12.78 10.51
CA ILE A 303 -19.10 -12.16 9.36
C ILE A 303 -18.39 -10.88 9.80
N LEU A 304 -19.08 -9.98 10.51
CA LEU A 304 -18.51 -8.72 10.99
C LEU A 304 -17.36 -8.92 12.00
N ALA A 305 -17.53 -9.85 12.94
CA ALA A 305 -16.56 -10.20 13.98
C ALA A 305 -15.40 -11.07 13.44
N SER A 306 -15.51 -11.61 12.22
CA SER A 306 -14.53 -12.51 11.62
C SER A 306 -14.29 -13.79 12.44
N ASP A 307 -15.35 -14.45 12.93
CA ASP A 307 -15.16 -15.65 13.79
C ASP A 307 -14.65 -16.86 13.01
N LEU A 308 -15.18 -17.07 11.80
CA LEU A 308 -14.82 -18.24 10.97
C LEU A 308 -13.75 -17.94 9.93
N LEU A 309 -13.42 -16.67 9.69
CA LEU A 309 -12.47 -16.22 8.68
C LEU A 309 -11.41 -15.34 9.33
N SER A 310 -10.18 -15.34 8.81
CA SER A 310 -9.21 -14.35 9.27
C SER A 310 -9.71 -12.93 8.99
N PRO A 311 -9.45 -11.94 9.85
CA PRO A 311 -9.92 -10.57 9.65
C PRO A 311 -9.52 -9.96 8.29
N ALA A 312 -8.36 -10.35 7.75
CA ALA A 312 -7.91 -9.87 6.45
C ALA A 312 -8.74 -10.43 5.28
N VAL A 313 -9.16 -11.70 5.36
CA VAL A 313 -10.03 -12.34 4.35
C VAL A 313 -11.44 -11.73 4.42
N THR A 314 -11.98 -11.53 5.63
CA THR A 314 -13.27 -10.86 5.82
C THR A 314 -13.28 -9.48 5.18
N ARG A 315 -12.27 -8.63 5.49
CA ARG A 315 -12.19 -7.28 4.92
C ARG A 315 -12.17 -7.30 3.38
N ARG A 316 -11.36 -8.17 2.78
CA ARG A 316 -11.33 -8.32 1.30
C ARG A 316 -12.66 -8.78 0.71
N TRP A 317 -13.39 -9.65 1.42
CA TRP A 317 -14.70 -10.12 0.99
C TRP A 317 -15.78 -9.03 1.07
N LEU A 318 -15.70 -8.17 2.08
CA LEU A 318 -16.63 -7.06 2.32
C LEU A 318 -16.27 -5.77 1.55
N HIS A 319 -15.60 -5.90 0.40
CA HIS A 319 -15.35 -4.78 -0.51
C HIS A 319 -16.08 -4.95 -1.85
N PRO A 320 -16.43 -3.83 -2.53
CA PRO A 320 -16.96 -3.86 -3.89
C PRO A 320 -15.94 -4.49 -4.84
N ASN A 321 -16.42 -5.23 -5.84
CA ASN A 321 -15.58 -5.85 -6.87
C ASN A 321 -15.65 -5.06 -8.19
N VAL A 322 -16.85 -4.68 -8.63
CA VAL A 322 -17.07 -3.90 -9.85
C VAL A 322 -18.21 -2.90 -9.64
N ASP A 323 -18.18 -1.78 -10.36
CA ASP A 323 -19.28 -0.82 -10.37
C ASP A 323 -20.37 -1.21 -11.38
N THR A 324 -21.59 -0.72 -11.14
CA THR A 324 -22.66 -0.75 -12.14
C THR A 324 -22.65 0.54 -12.96
N SER A 325 -23.50 0.63 -13.98
CA SER A 325 -23.72 1.88 -14.74
C SER A 325 -24.30 3.02 -13.90
N ASN A 326 -24.74 2.74 -12.67
CA ASN A 326 -25.06 3.74 -11.66
C ASN A 326 -23.96 3.70 -10.60
N LEU A 327 -23.13 4.73 -10.51
CA LEU A 327 -22.00 4.79 -9.57
C LEU A 327 -22.42 4.72 -8.09
N ARG A 328 -23.72 4.91 -7.78
CA ARG A 328 -24.28 4.66 -6.45
C ARG A 328 -24.39 3.17 -6.11
N ASN A 329 -24.22 2.28 -7.08
CA ASN A 329 -24.36 0.85 -6.91
C ASN A 329 -23.13 0.10 -7.46
N GLY A 330 -22.71 -0.92 -6.73
CA GLY A 330 -21.67 -1.85 -7.13
C GLY A 330 -22.07 -3.30 -6.90
N VAL A 331 -21.21 -4.20 -7.34
CA VAL A 331 -21.34 -5.65 -7.16
C VAL A 331 -20.09 -6.17 -6.46
N GLY A 332 -20.28 -6.83 -5.33
CA GLY A 332 -19.27 -7.58 -4.58
C GLY A 332 -19.38 -9.08 -4.83
N ARG A 333 -18.92 -9.90 -3.88
CA ARG A 333 -18.92 -11.37 -4.01
C ARG A 333 -19.84 -12.04 -2.97
N PRO A 334 -21.19 -12.01 -3.06
CA PRO A 334 -22.05 -11.55 -4.15
C PRO A 334 -22.88 -10.31 -3.82
N TRP A 335 -22.36 -9.47 -2.91
CA TRP A 335 -23.05 -8.32 -2.36
C TRP A 335 -23.56 -7.37 -3.45
N GLU A 336 -24.78 -6.88 -3.29
CA GLU A 336 -25.24 -5.62 -3.87
C GLU A 336 -24.67 -4.50 -3.00
N VAL A 337 -23.79 -3.67 -3.56
CA VAL A 337 -23.18 -2.56 -2.81
C VAL A 337 -23.98 -1.31 -3.07
N TYR A 338 -24.54 -0.71 -2.03
CA TYR A 338 -25.23 0.57 -2.09
C TYR A 338 -24.38 1.67 -1.45
N ARG A 339 -24.19 2.75 -2.19
CA ARG A 339 -23.38 3.91 -1.78
C ARG A 339 -24.30 5.05 -1.34
N ALA A 340 -24.45 5.19 -0.03
CA ALA A 340 -25.22 6.25 0.59
C ALA A 340 -24.36 7.53 0.70
N GLY A 341 -25.01 8.70 0.61
CA GLY A 341 -24.36 10.02 0.53
C GLY A 341 -24.59 10.75 -0.79
N ASN A 342 -24.02 11.94 -0.93
CA ASN A 342 -24.02 12.76 -2.15
C ASN A 342 -22.63 12.70 -2.80
N ALA A 343 -22.52 12.96 -4.11
CA ALA A 343 -21.24 12.89 -4.86
C ALA A 343 -20.11 13.79 -4.31
N ILE A 344 -20.45 14.76 -3.44
CA ILE A 344 -19.54 15.73 -2.83
C ILE A 344 -19.21 15.34 -1.37
N SER A 345 -19.94 14.38 -0.78
CA SER A 345 -19.79 13.96 0.62
C SER A 345 -19.25 12.53 0.73
N PRO A 346 -18.65 12.13 1.86
CA PRO A 346 -18.08 10.79 2.00
C PRO A 346 -19.14 9.70 1.88
N ILE A 347 -18.81 8.67 1.12
CA ILE A 347 -19.69 7.58 0.75
C ILE A 347 -19.75 6.54 1.87
N LEU A 348 -20.95 6.16 2.30
CA LEU A 348 -21.15 4.99 3.16
C LEU A 348 -21.53 3.80 2.29
N ASP A 349 -20.76 2.72 2.36
CA ASP A 349 -21.06 1.47 1.68
C ASP A 349 -21.95 0.58 2.57
N ALA A 350 -23.14 0.25 2.08
CA ALA A 350 -23.99 -0.80 2.61
C ALA A 350 -23.91 -2.02 1.69
N LEU A 351 -23.40 -3.14 2.21
CA LEU A 351 -23.37 -4.41 1.49
C LEU A 351 -24.67 -5.13 1.75
N THR A 352 -25.52 -5.27 0.74
CA THR A 352 -26.82 -5.94 0.88
C THR A 352 -26.94 -7.12 -0.06
N LYS A 353 -27.97 -7.93 0.16
CA LYS A 353 -28.44 -8.93 -0.79
C LYS A 353 -29.95 -9.00 -0.69
N SER A 354 -30.62 -8.68 -1.80
CA SER A 354 -32.03 -9.02 -1.98
C SER A 354 -32.20 -10.45 -2.43
N GLY A 355 -33.20 -11.13 -1.89
CA GLY A 355 -33.58 -12.47 -2.30
C GLY A 355 -35.07 -12.59 -2.55
N ALA A 356 -35.45 -13.28 -3.62
CA ALA A 356 -36.87 -13.51 -3.95
C ALA A 356 -37.13 -14.92 -4.47
N ILE A 357 -38.07 -15.62 -3.84
CA ILE A 357 -38.49 -16.97 -4.25
C ILE A 357 -39.98 -17.16 -3.98
N GLY A 358 -40.75 -17.61 -4.97
CA GLY A 358 -42.21 -17.69 -4.84
C GLY A 358 -42.79 -16.35 -4.39
N LYS A 359 -43.61 -16.36 -3.34
CA LYS A 359 -44.20 -15.16 -2.73
C LYS A 359 -43.41 -14.62 -1.53
N TYR A 360 -42.15 -15.03 -1.40
CA TYR A 360 -41.25 -14.60 -0.34
C TYR A 360 -40.24 -13.57 -0.87
N ALA A 361 -39.90 -12.63 0.01
CA ALA A 361 -38.79 -11.71 -0.19
C ALA A 361 -37.93 -11.66 1.07
N SER A 362 -36.64 -11.40 0.87
CA SER A 362 -35.70 -11.21 1.95
C SER A 362 -34.69 -10.13 1.63
N TYR A 363 -34.15 -9.51 2.66
CA TYR A 363 -33.08 -8.54 2.58
C TYR A 363 -32.08 -8.84 3.70
N PHE A 364 -30.82 -9.04 3.36
CA PHE A 364 -29.74 -9.22 4.33
C PHE A 364 -28.66 -8.21 4.05
N GLY A 365 -28.21 -7.46 5.05
CA GLY A 365 -27.24 -6.39 4.82
C GLY A 365 -26.30 -6.13 5.99
N LEU A 366 -25.12 -5.63 5.64
CA LEU A 366 -24.01 -5.30 6.53
C LEU A 366 -23.51 -3.89 6.23
N THR A 367 -23.13 -3.17 7.27
CA THR A 367 -22.45 -1.88 7.22
C THR A 367 -21.18 -1.98 8.03
N THR A 368 -20.04 -2.06 7.35
CA THR A 368 -18.73 -2.26 7.99
C THR A 368 -18.35 -1.09 8.87
N ASP A 369 -18.69 0.13 8.45
CA ASP A 369 -18.33 1.37 9.15
C ASP A 369 -18.98 1.49 10.53
N PHE A 370 -20.15 0.87 10.71
CA PHE A 370 -20.88 0.88 11.97
C PHE A 370 -20.79 -0.44 12.72
N ASN A 371 -20.07 -1.42 12.16
CA ASN A 371 -20.02 -2.78 12.69
C ASN A 371 -21.43 -3.33 13.01
N ALA A 372 -22.38 -3.11 12.10
CA ALA A 372 -23.79 -3.45 12.28
C ALA A 372 -24.39 -3.99 10.98
N GLY A 373 -25.51 -4.69 11.09
CA GLY A 373 -26.26 -5.23 9.96
C GLY A 373 -27.74 -5.43 10.26
N PHE A 374 -28.47 -5.94 9.27
CA PHE A 374 -29.91 -6.15 9.37
C PHE A 374 -30.35 -7.37 8.57
N ALA A 375 -31.52 -7.92 8.93
CA ALA A 375 -32.22 -8.90 8.12
C ALA A 375 -33.72 -8.60 8.08
N ILE A 376 -34.33 -8.78 6.92
CA ILE A 376 -35.77 -8.63 6.68
C ILE A 376 -36.24 -9.90 5.99
N LEU A 377 -37.27 -10.56 6.53
CA LEU A 377 -37.91 -11.72 5.93
C LEU A 377 -39.41 -11.44 5.80
N ALA A 378 -40.00 -11.70 4.64
CA ALA A 378 -41.40 -11.42 4.40
C ALA A 378 -42.07 -12.43 3.46
N HIS A 379 -43.40 -12.50 3.58
CA HIS A 379 -44.30 -13.27 2.75
C HIS A 379 -45.56 -12.45 2.45
N ASP A 380 -46.10 -12.55 1.23
CA ASP A 380 -47.38 -11.93 0.89
C ASP A 380 -48.26 -12.85 0.02
N HIS A 381 -49.49 -13.12 0.44
CA HIS A 381 -50.40 -14.02 -0.27
C HIS A 381 -50.96 -13.45 -1.59
N SER A 382 -51.03 -12.13 -1.73
CA SER A 382 -51.69 -11.44 -2.83
C SER A 382 -50.78 -11.19 -4.04
N VAL A 383 -49.47 -11.15 -3.82
CA VAL A 383 -48.51 -10.81 -4.89
C VAL A 383 -48.22 -11.99 -5.83
N GLU A 384 -47.85 -11.63 -7.06
CA GLU A 384 -47.27 -12.58 -8.01
C GLU A 384 -45.88 -13.06 -7.54
N ASN A 385 -45.46 -14.22 -8.04
CA ASN A 385 -44.16 -14.79 -7.70
C ASN A 385 -43.02 -13.82 -8.04
N ARG A 386 -42.09 -13.64 -7.09
CA ARG A 386 -40.92 -12.76 -7.15
C ARG A 386 -41.25 -11.28 -7.35
N LYS A 387 -42.41 -10.82 -6.85
CA LYS A 387 -42.87 -9.43 -6.96
C LYS A 387 -43.07 -8.71 -5.62
N LEU A 388 -42.88 -9.38 -4.49
CA LEU A 388 -42.91 -8.72 -3.19
C LEU A 388 -41.76 -7.71 -3.08
N ASP A 389 -42.09 -6.45 -2.83
CA ASP A 389 -41.13 -5.35 -2.69
C ASP A 389 -40.89 -5.03 -1.21
N LEU A 390 -39.62 -4.93 -0.81
CA LEU A 390 -39.20 -4.62 0.56
C LEU A 390 -38.61 -3.22 0.71
N ASN A 391 -38.66 -2.37 -0.32
CA ASN A 391 -38.09 -1.02 -0.30
C ASN A 391 -38.58 -0.19 0.91
N VAL A 392 -39.88 -0.21 1.23
CA VAL A 392 -40.44 0.50 2.40
C VAL A 392 -39.74 0.10 3.70
N HIS A 393 -39.50 -1.20 3.89
CA HIS A 393 -38.87 -1.73 5.10
C HIS A 393 -37.37 -1.41 5.12
N ALA A 394 -36.70 -1.54 3.97
CA ALA A 394 -35.29 -1.21 3.81
C ALA A 394 -35.03 0.29 4.03
N ASP A 395 -35.94 1.17 3.60
CA ASP A 395 -35.85 2.62 3.81
C ASP A 395 -35.92 2.96 5.30
N ILE A 396 -36.83 2.35 6.06
CA ILE A 396 -36.90 2.53 7.51
C ILE A 396 -35.61 2.04 8.19
N VAL A 397 -35.07 0.89 7.77
CA VAL A 397 -33.79 0.38 8.28
C VAL A 397 -32.63 1.33 7.94
N SER A 398 -32.64 1.93 6.75
CA SER A 398 -31.61 2.90 6.35
C SER A 398 -31.56 4.13 7.26
N GLU A 399 -32.68 4.52 7.86
CA GLU A 399 -32.71 5.60 8.85
C GLU A 399 -31.95 5.22 10.12
N VAL A 400 -32.11 3.98 10.58
CA VAL A 400 -31.37 3.45 11.74
C VAL A 400 -29.88 3.56 11.50
N LEU A 401 -29.41 3.17 10.31
CA LEU A 401 -28.01 3.28 9.92
C LEU A 401 -27.54 4.74 9.92
N GLY A 402 -28.38 5.67 9.46
CA GLY A 402 -28.13 7.10 9.57
C GLY A 402 -28.01 7.60 11.01
N TYR A 403 -28.84 7.10 11.93
CA TYR A 403 -28.73 7.42 13.36
C TYR A 403 -27.47 6.84 14.02
N LEU A 404 -27.04 5.63 13.63
CA LEU A 404 -25.78 5.03 14.09
C LEU A 404 -24.58 5.92 13.74
N GLN A 405 -24.59 6.56 12.57
CA GLN A 405 -23.57 7.54 12.21
C GLN A 405 -23.54 8.75 13.16
N VAL A 406 -24.71 9.26 13.56
CA VAL A 406 -24.81 10.39 14.50
C VAL A 406 -24.27 9.99 15.88
N ILE A 407 -24.55 8.76 16.33
CA ILE A 407 -24.01 8.22 17.58
C ILE A 407 -22.49 8.10 17.49
N ALA A 408 -21.97 7.50 16.41
CA ALA A 408 -20.53 7.34 16.19
C ALA A 408 -19.78 8.68 16.18
N ALA A 409 -20.36 9.72 15.56
CA ALA A 409 -19.79 11.05 15.56
C ALA A 409 -19.74 11.68 16.97
N LYS A 410 -20.81 11.55 17.75
CA LYS A 410 -20.84 12.03 19.14
C LYS A 410 -19.87 11.28 20.05
N GLU A 411 -19.73 9.98 19.86
CA GLU A 411 -18.76 9.16 20.60
C GLU A 411 -17.33 9.51 20.20
N LEU A 412 -17.05 9.75 18.92
CA LEU A 412 -15.74 10.24 18.47
C LEU A 412 -15.37 11.54 19.21
N GLU A 413 -16.31 12.50 19.27
CA GLU A 413 -16.09 13.75 19.98
C GLU A 413 -15.83 13.51 21.48
N ALA A 414 -16.73 12.77 22.14
CA ALA A 414 -16.64 12.53 23.58
C ALA A 414 -15.37 11.75 23.98
N ARG A 415 -14.87 10.87 23.11
CA ARG A 415 -13.75 9.98 23.41
C ARG A 415 -12.40 10.53 22.98
N TYR A 416 -12.32 11.35 21.93
CA TYR A 416 -11.03 11.71 21.30
C TYR A 416 -10.85 13.21 21.05
N ALA A 417 -11.90 14.03 21.13
CA ALA A 417 -11.74 15.48 21.05
C ALA A 417 -11.20 16.03 22.38
N GLY A 418 -10.46 17.14 22.30
CA GLY A 418 -9.87 17.76 23.48
C GLY A 418 -8.50 18.35 23.22
N SER A 419 -7.88 18.83 24.30
CA SER A 419 -6.51 19.32 24.30
C SER A 419 -5.60 18.31 24.98
N TYR A 420 -4.55 17.92 24.27
CA TYR A 420 -3.54 16.98 24.73
C TYR A 420 -2.20 17.70 24.81
N SER A 421 -1.55 17.58 25.97
CA SER A 421 -0.22 18.16 26.21
C SER A 421 0.71 17.06 26.70
N GLY A 422 1.67 16.68 25.86
CA GLY A 422 2.73 15.75 26.20
C GLY A 422 4.09 16.45 26.27
N LYS A 423 5.13 15.71 26.66
CA LYS A 423 6.52 16.24 26.68
C LYS A 423 7.03 16.66 25.29
N GLU A 424 6.46 16.08 24.23
CA GLU A 424 6.98 16.19 22.87
C GLU A 424 6.05 16.88 21.88
N ALA A 425 4.75 16.91 22.18
CA ALA A 425 3.73 17.48 21.32
C ALA A 425 2.56 18.07 22.12
N GLU A 426 1.97 19.13 21.58
CA GLU A 426 0.69 19.68 22.01
C GLU A 426 -0.30 19.61 20.86
N ALA A 427 -1.48 19.06 21.09
CA ALA A 427 -2.54 18.97 20.09
C ALA A 427 -3.87 19.46 20.64
N THR A 428 -4.66 20.14 19.82
CA THR A 428 -6.07 20.47 20.09
C THR A 428 -6.90 19.93 18.95
N LEU A 429 -7.83 19.04 19.27
CA LEU A 429 -8.64 18.27 18.33
C LEU A 429 -10.12 18.57 18.58
N ASN A 430 -10.89 18.78 17.52
CA ASN A 430 -12.32 19.01 17.65
C ASN A 430 -13.13 18.45 16.47
N THR A 431 -14.42 18.24 16.66
CA THR A 431 -15.37 17.98 15.57
C THR A 431 -15.80 19.30 14.92
N THR A 432 -16.31 19.20 13.69
CA THR A 432 -16.68 20.36 12.87
C THR A 432 -17.88 20.03 11.98
N ASP A 433 -18.67 21.03 11.60
CA ASP A 433 -19.84 20.84 10.71
C ASP A 433 -19.48 20.66 9.22
N ASN A 434 -18.24 20.95 8.82
CA ASN A 434 -17.79 20.97 7.41
C ASN A 434 -17.05 19.70 6.94
N GLY A 435 -17.06 18.61 7.72
CA GLY A 435 -16.40 17.36 7.34
C GLY A 435 -16.45 16.29 8.43
N ARG A 436 -16.09 15.06 8.07
CA ARG A 436 -15.98 13.92 9.01
C ARG A 436 -14.58 13.88 9.65
N GLY A 437 -14.37 13.02 10.65
CA GLY A 437 -13.11 12.93 11.40
C GLY A 437 -12.91 14.08 12.40
N LEU A 438 -11.72 14.17 12.98
CA LEU A 438 -11.34 15.25 13.91
C LEU A 438 -10.49 16.30 13.20
N GLU A 439 -10.90 17.56 13.25
CA GLU A 439 -10.06 18.67 12.82
C GLU A 439 -8.94 18.91 13.84
N VAL A 440 -7.73 19.05 13.33
CA VAL A 440 -6.56 19.43 14.11
C VAL A 440 -6.45 20.95 14.12
N GLN A 441 -7.03 21.57 15.15
CA GLN A 441 -7.02 23.03 15.32
C GLN A 441 -5.62 23.55 15.64
N LYS A 442 -4.88 22.81 16.47
CA LYS A 442 -3.50 23.09 16.84
C LYS A 442 -2.73 21.78 16.89
N LEU A 443 -1.55 21.76 16.28
CA LEU A 443 -0.54 20.74 16.51
C LEU A 443 0.83 21.39 16.54
N VAL A 444 1.50 21.25 17.67
CA VAL A 444 2.88 21.68 17.88
C VAL A 444 3.71 20.48 18.22
N ILE A 445 4.70 20.13 17.40
CA ILE A 445 5.65 19.04 17.66
C ILE A 445 7.04 19.68 17.81
N GLY A 446 7.70 19.46 18.94
CA GLY A 446 9.04 20.03 19.19
C GLY A 446 9.10 21.57 19.07
N GLY A 447 8.01 22.28 19.39
CA GLY A 447 7.90 23.73 19.26
C GLY A 447 7.52 24.25 17.86
N VAL A 448 7.37 23.36 16.87
CA VAL A 448 7.00 23.72 15.49
C VAL A 448 5.50 23.58 15.28
N ASN A 449 4.84 24.64 14.78
CA ASN A 449 3.43 24.57 14.37
C ASN A 449 3.30 23.84 13.02
N ILE A 450 2.76 22.63 13.06
CA ILE A 450 2.68 21.74 11.90
C ILE A 450 1.74 22.29 10.82
N LYS A 451 0.57 22.82 11.20
CA LYS A 451 -0.40 23.36 10.23
C LYS A 451 0.23 24.47 9.38
N LYS A 452 0.97 25.38 10.02
CA LYS A 452 1.67 26.47 9.32
C LYS A 452 2.79 25.94 8.41
N GLN A 453 3.55 24.95 8.87
CA GLN A 453 4.64 24.35 8.10
C GLN A 453 4.13 23.64 6.84
N ILE A 454 3.05 22.86 6.96
CA ILE A 454 2.44 22.16 5.82
C ILE A 454 1.82 23.15 4.83
N ALA A 455 1.10 24.16 5.32
CA ALA A 455 0.55 25.21 4.44
C ALA A 455 1.65 25.92 3.64
N GLN A 456 2.78 26.25 4.30
CA GLN A 456 3.94 26.83 3.63
C GLN A 456 4.55 25.88 2.58
N LYS A 457 4.67 24.58 2.88
CA LYS A 457 5.16 23.55 1.95
C LYS A 457 4.29 23.45 0.70
N LEU A 458 2.97 23.54 0.88
CA LEU A 458 1.96 23.49 -0.18
C LEU A 458 1.80 24.82 -0.93
N GLY A 459 2.44 25.90 -0.46
CA GLY A 459 2.32 27.22 -1.08
C GLY A 459 0.96 27.89 -0.89
N ILE A 460 0.22 27.55 0.18
CA ILE A 460 -1.13 28.06 0.47
C ILE A 460 -1.17 28.80 1.82
N HIS A 461 -2.23 29.58 2.07
CA HIS A 461 -2.44 30.16 3.39
C HIS A 461 -2.83 29.06 4.40
N ALA A 462 -2.44 29.25 5.66
CA ALA A 462 -2.76 28.28 6.71
C ALA A 462 -4.28 28.08 6.93
N ASP A 463 -5.08 29.12 6.66
CA ASP A 463 -6.54 29.05 6.76
C ASP A 463 -7.17 28.24 5.61
N ASP A 464 -6.47 28.16 4.48
CA ASP A 464 -6.86 27.35 3.31
C ASP A 464 -6.47 25.87 3.46
N LEU A 465 -5.73 25.50 4.51
CA LEU A 465 -5.39 24.11 4.81
C LEU A 465 -6.44 23.46 5.72
N ASP A 466 -7.16 22.46 5.20
CA ASP A 466 -7.89 21.50 6.02
C ASP A 466 -6.90 20.46 6.56
N PHE A 467 -6.89 20.27 7.88
CA PHE A 467 -6.03 19.31 8.55
C PHE A 467 -6.89 18.46 9.48
N ARG A 468 -7.10 17.21 9.09
CA ARG A 468 -7.93 16.25 9.83
C ARG A 468 -7.20 14.97 10.14
N ILE A 469 -7.68 14.27 11.15
CA ILE A 469 -7.26 12.90 11.43
C ILE A 469 -8.45 11.94 11.34
N TYR A 470 -8.18 10.75 10.82
CA TYR A 470 -9.16 9.69 10.62
C TYR A 470 -8.68 8.38 11.25
N PRO A 471 -9.57 7.54 11.79
CA PRO A 471 -9.19 6.23 12.32
C PRO A 471 -8.54 5.38 11.23
N THR A 472 -7.57 4.54 11.60
CA THR A 472 -6.88 3.64 10.65
C THR A 472 -7.35 2.19 10.74
N ASN A 473 -8.21 1.89 11.73
CA ASN A 473 -8.54 0.54 12.18
C ASN A 473 -7.33 -0.27 12.69
N VAL A 474 -6.17 0.37 12.91
CA VAL A 474 -5.02 -0.20 13.62
C VAL A 474 -5.18 0.16 15.10
N GLN A 475 -5.55 -0.83 15.91
CA GLN A 475 -5.79 -0.62 17.34
C GLN A 475 -5.56 -1.89 18.17
N ASP A 476 -5.22 -1.69 19.44
CA ASP A 476 -5.38 -2.69 20.51
C ASP A 476 -6.38 -2.17 21.55
N LYS A 477 -6.53 -2.85 22.69
CA LYS A 477 -7.50 -2.46 23.74
C LYS A 477 -7.26 -1.05 24.31
N ASN A 478 -6.02 -0.57 24.29
CA ASN A 478 -5.58 0.64 24.98
C ASN A 478 -4.99 1.68 24.02
N ARG A 479 -4.73 1.32 22.76
CA ARG A 479 -4.05 2.18 21.79
C ARG A 479 -4.80 2.20 20.47
N HIS A 480 -5.31 3.37 20.08
CA HIS A 480 -6.07 3.55 18.84
C HIS A 480 -5.32 4.49 17.90
N GLN A 481 -4.99 4.02 16.70
CA GLN A 481 -4.25 4.81 15.71
C GLN A 481 -5.17 5.55 14.74
N PHE A 482 -4.86 6.83 14.54
CA PHE A 482 -5.43 7.73 13.56
C PHE A 482 -4.31 8.26 12.65
N ILE A 483 -4.66 8.68 11.43
CA ILE A 483 -3.71 9.23 10.45
C ILE A 483 -4.13 10.63 10.01
N ALA A 484 -3.15 11.53 9.87
CA ALA A 484 -3.33 12.88 9.36
C ALA A 484 -3.57 12.91 7.85
N ILE A 485 -4.48 13.77 7.43
CA ILE A 485 -4.76 14.10 6.03
C ILE A 485 -4.86 15.61 5.89
N PHE A 486 -4.24 16.10 4.83
CA PHE A 486 -4.05 17.52 4.52
C PHE A 486 -4.72 17.82 3.19
N GLN A 487 -5.63 18.78 3.15
CA GLN A 487 -6.35 19.13 1.93
C GLN A 487 -6.39 20.64 1.72
N ASN A 488 -6.19 21.07 0.48
CA ASN A 488 -6.27 22.48 0.12
C ASN A 488 -7.74 22.88 -0.16
N LYS A 489 -8.33 23.70 0.71
CA LYS A 489 -9.69 24.22 0.59
C LYS A 489 -9.87 25.14 -0.63
N SER A 490 -8.79 25.75 -1.11
CA SER A 490 -8.77 26.63 -2.28
C SER A 490 -8.54 25.89 -3.60
N ALA A 491 -8.38 24.56 -3.56
CA ALA A 491 -8.15 23.79 -4.78
C ALA A 491 -9.36 23.91 -5.74
N PRO A 492 -9.12 24.07 -7.06
CA PRO A 492 -10.19 24.15 -8.04
C PRO A 492 -10.99 22.85 -8.09
N ILE A 493 -12.31 22.98 -8.20
CA ILE A 493 -13.23 21.87 -8.36
C ILE A 493 -13.12 21.34 -9.79
N ASP A 494 -12.92 20.03 -9.94
CA ASP A 494 -12.83 19.38 -11.25
C ASP A 494 -14.18 18.77 -11.62
N MET A 495 -14.73 19.15 -12.78
CA MET A 495 -16.03 18.66 -13.29
C MET A 495 -17.20 18.74 -12.27
N GLY A 496 -17.20 19.73 -11.38
CA GLY A 496 -18.24 19.92 -10.37
C GLY A 496 -18.10 19.04 -9.11
N THR A 497 -16.96 18.36 -8.94
CA THR A 497 -16.65 17.54 -7.75
C THR A 497 -15.22 17.83 -7.24
N PRO A 498 -14.96 17.81 -5.91
CA PRO A 498 -13.58 17.80 -5.42
C PRO A 498 -12.85 16.56 -5.95
N THR A 499 -11.58 16.68 -6.37
CA THR A 499 -10.82 15.57 -6.96
C THR A 499 -10.65 14.38 -5.99
N CYS A 500 -10.84 14.59 -4.68
CA CYS A 500 -10.87 13.56 -3.62
C CYS A 500 -9.85 12.41 -3.80
N ILE A 501 -8.59 12.76 -4.07
CA ILE A 501 -7.47 11.82 -4.23
C ILE A 501 -6.80 11.48 -2.89
N THR A 502 -7.56 11.43 -1.79
CA THR A 502 -7.01 11.25 -0.44
C THR A 502 -6.19 9.97 -0.27
N TRP A 503 -6.51 8.93 -1.03
CA TRP A 503 -5.72 7.70 -1.07
C TRP A 503 -4.28 7.92 -1.56
N GLN A 504 -4.03 8.96 -2.36
CA GLN A 504 -2.68 9.38 -2.78
C GLN A 504 -2.04 10.34 -1.77
N GLU A 505 -2.83 11.05 -0.97
CA GLU A 505 -2.36 12.10 -0.05
C GLU A 505 -1.93 11.54 1.32
N ILE A 506 -2.43 10.36 1.71
CA ILE A 506 -2.05 9.71 2.97
C ILE A 506 -0.52 9.49 3.01
N GLY A 507 0.14 10.20 3.94
CA GLY A 507 1.59 10.13 4.12
C GLY A 507 2.44 10.86 3.07
N ALA A 508 1.84 11.43 2.02
CA ALA A 508 2.58 12.08 0.94
C ALA A 508 3.21 13.42 1.36
N ASP A 509 2.47 14.24 2.10
CA ASP A 509 2.94 15.56 2.50
C ASP A 509 3.65 15.58 3.84
N ALA A 510 3.07 14.89 4.81
CA ALA A 510 3.67 14.55 6.07
C ALA A 510 3.01 13.29 6.61
N GLU A 511 3.82 12.29 6.93
CA GLU A 511 3.33 11.05 7.51
C GLU A 511 3.20 11.23 9.02
N ILE A 512 2.05 11.74 9.46
CA ILE A 512 1.78 12.02 10.88
C ILE A 512 0.69 11.09 11.38
N SER A 513 1.06 10.22 12.32
CA SER A 513 0.14 9.33 13.01
C SER A 513 -0.14 9.82 14.44
N PHE A 514 -1.37 9.59 14.88
CA PHE A 514 -1.88 9.94 16.20
C PHE A 514 -2.28 8.65 16.88
N VAL A 515 -1.63 8.30 17.99
CA VAL A 515 -1.96 7.12 18.78
C VAL A 515 -2.57 7.58 20.09
N PHE A 516 -3.88 7.42 20.21
CA PHE A 516 -4.61 7.73 21.44
C PHE A 516 -4.40 6.61 22.44
N ILE A 517 -4.11 6.99 23.68
CA ILE A 517 -4.03 6.09 24.83
C ILE A 517 -5.39 6.13 25.52
N MET A 518 -6.07 4.99 25.58
CA MET A 518 -7.44 4.87 26.08
C MET A 518 -7.45 4.54 27.57
N GLY A 519 -8.35 5.21 28.31
CA GLY A 519 -8.66 4.96 29.71
C GLY A 519 -9.61 3.79 29.89
N GLN A 520 -9.94 3.48 31.15
CA GLN A 520 -10.84 2.38 31.50
C GLN A 520 -12.30 2.67 31.09
N ASP A 521 -12.69 3.94 31.04
CA ASP A 521 -14.05 4.35 30.66
C ASP A 521 -14.17 4.59 29.13
N GLY A 522 -13.12 4.25 28.36
CA GLY A 522 -13.10 4.28 26.89
C GLY A 522 -12.78 5.64 26.26
N GLU A 523 -12.48 6.65 27.06
CA GLU A 523 -12.00 7.98 26.71
C GLU A 523 -10.48 8.01 26.48
N ALA A 524 -10.00 8.88 25.59
CA ALA A 524 -8.58 9.07 25.39
C ALA A 524 -7.99 9.92 26.53
N ILE A 525 -7.16 9.30 27.35
CA ILE A 525 -6.44 9.91 28.47
C ILE A 525 -5.06 10.43 28.08
N GLY A 526 -4.58 10.09 26.88
CA GLY A 526 -3.30 10.51 26.37
C GLY A 526 -3.23 10.45 24.85
N LEU A 527 -2.21 11.11 24.28
CA LEU A 527 -1.97 11.15 22.85
C LEU A 527 -0.47 11.10 22.58
N GLU A 528 -0.05 10.14 21.77
CA GLU A 528 1.28 10.07 21.18
C GLU A 528 1.18 10.50 19.71
N VAL A 529 1.99 11.46 19.29
CA VAL A 529 2.04 11.92 17.88
C VAL A 529 3.41 11.58 17.31
N ALA A 530 3.43 10.82 16.22
CA ALA A 530 4.65 10.42 15.55
C ALA A 530 4.63 10.87 14.09
N GLU A 531 5.65 11.64 13.70
CA GLU A 531 5.96 11.93 12.30
C GLU A 531 6.86 10.77 11.79
N MET A 532 6.42 9.93 10.87
CA MET A 532 7.18 8.73 10.45
C MET A 532 8.45 9.08 9.65
N ALA A 533 8.55 10.30 9.10
CA ALA A 533 9.81 10.87 8.61
C ALA A 533 10.82 11.17 9.74
N SER A 534 10.39 11.13 11.01
CA SER A 534 11.21 11.28 12.23
C SER A 534 11.54 9.94 12.92
N SER A 535 11.69 8.85 12.17
CA SER A 535 12.25 7.56 12.68
C SER A 535 13.68 7.66 13.27
N ALA A 536 14.25 8.86 13.37
CA ALA A 536 15.42 9.10 14.20
C ALA A 536 14.95 9.42 15.63
N PRO A 537 15.22 8.54 16.61
CA PRO A 537 14.82 8.82 17.99
C PRO A 537 15.51 10.11 18.48
N LYS A 538 14.76 10.98 19.19
CA LYS A 538 15.31 12.21 19.81
C LYS A 538 16.48 11.91 20.75
N VAL A 539 16.47 10.71 21.33
CA VAL A 539 17.57 10.15 22.10
C VAL A 539 18.16 9.01 21.27
N ALA A 540 19.37 9.22 20.75
CA ALA A 540 20.11 8.17 20.08
C ALA A 540 20.26 6.96 21.03
N PRO A 541 20.09 5.70 20.55
CA PRO A 541 20.34 4.53 21.37
C PRO A 541 21.74 4.62 22.01
N PRO A 542 21.90 4.14 23.26
CA PRO A 542 23.17 4.23 23.96
C PRO A 542 24.25 3.51 23.14
N GLU A 543 25.39 4.16 22.97
CA GLU A 543 26.54 3.53 22.35
C GLU A 543 27.17 2.51 23.31
N ARG A 544 27.47 1.32 22.78
CA ARG A 544 28.24 0.29 23.47
C ARG A 544 29.61 0.16 22.81
N ARG A 545 30.62 -0.13 23.63
CA ARG A 545 32.00 -0.37 23.19
C ARG A 545 32.54 -1.59 23.91
N ASP A 546 32.83 -2.65 23.15
CA ASP A 546 33.47 -3.85 23.67
C ASP A 546 34.95 -3.55 24.02
N PRO A 547 35.51 -4.22 25.04
CA PRO A 547 36.95 -4.18 25.31
C PRO A 547 37.79 -4.62 24.10
N LEU A 548 39.00 -4.04 23.95
CA LEU A 548 39.85 -4.31 22.78
C LEU A 548 40.27 -5.78 22.64
N ASP A 549 40.42 -6.51 23.75
CA ASP A 549 40.70 -7.94 23.78
C ASP A 549 39.52 -8.76 23.26
N ALA A 550 38.29 -8.40 23.62
CA ALA A 550 37.08 -9.02 23.08
C ALA A 550 36.93 -8.73 21.57
N ILE A 551 37.17 -7.49 21.14
CA ILE A 551 37.16 -7.12 19.72
C ILE A 551 38.23 -7.90 18.94
N ASP A 552 39.41 -8.10 19.54
CA ASP A 552 40.49 -8.86 18.91
C ASP A 552 40.16 -10.37 18.80
N GLU A 553 39.49 -10.95 19.79
CA GLU A 553 38.95 -12.32 19.72
C GLU A 553 37.91 -12.46 18.60
N GLN A 554 36.92 -11.55 18.57
CA GLN A 554 35.89 -11.48 17.52
C GLN A 554 36.51 -11.29 16.13
N ALA A 555 37.54 -10.44 16.00
CA ALA A 555 38.29 -10.27 14.77
C ALA A 555 38.94 -11.58 14.33
N GLY A 556 39.47 -12.38 15.26
CA GLY A 556 39.99 -13.73 14.97
C GLY A 556 38.94 -14.66 14.35
N GLU A 557 37.72 -14.66 14.90
CA GLU A 557 36.60 -15.44 14.34
C GLU A 557 36.16 -14.92 12.97
N ILE A 558 36.08 -13.60 12.80
CA ILE A 558 35.77 -12.96 11.51
C ILE A 558 36.80 -13.36 10.46
N VAL A 559 38.09 -13.34 10.79
CA VAL A 559 39.16 -13.76 9.88
C VAL A 559 39.01 -15.23 9.47
N ALA A 560 38.63 -16.11 10.39
CA ALA A 560 38.36 -17.51 10.07
C ALA A 560 37.17 -17.65 9.09
N LEU A 561 36.13 -16.82 9.24
CA LEU A 561 35.00 -16.77 8.34
C LEU A 561 35.38 -16.21 6.96
N ILE A 562 36.15 -15.12 6.90
CA ILE A 562 36.64 -14.52 5.65
C ILE A 562 37.44 -15.55 4.86
N LYS A 563 38.42 -16.21 5.49
CA LYS A 563 39.27 -17.22 4.83
C LYS A 563 38.49 -18.43 4.30
N LYS A 564 37.33 -18.74 4.90
CA LYS A 564 36.47 -19.86 4.49
C LYS A 564 35.42 -19.45 3.45
N SER A 565 35.03 -18.17 3.44
CA SER A 565 33.98 -17.63 2.59
C SER A 565 34.37 -17.70 1.12
N LYS A 566 33.43 -18.13 0.27
CA LYS A 566 33.58 -18.07 -1.19
C LYS A 566 33.00 -16.79 -1.76
N HIS A 567 32.03 -16.20 -1.05
CA HIS A 567 31.32 -15.00 -1.48
C HIS A 567 31.07 -14.06 -0.30
N PHE A 568 32.13 -13.38 0.12
CA PHE A 568 32.10 -12.37 1.18
C PHE A 568 31.62 -11.02 0.62
N ILE A 569 30.60 -10.44 1.25
CA ILE A 569 30.12 -9.08 0.95
C ILE A 569 30.15 -8.20 2.20
N VAL A 570 30.26 -6.89 1.97
CA VAL A 570 30.16 -5.87 3.02
C VAL A 570 28.99 -4.95 2.75
N PHE A 571 28.29 -4.55 3.81
CA PHE A 571 27.23 -3.54 3.78
C PHE A 571 27.63 -2.35 4.64
N THR A 572 27.73 -1.14 4.07
CA THR A 572 28.13 0.08 4.83
C THR A 572 27.00 1.09 4.92
N GLY A 573 26.86 1.69 6.10
CA GLY A 573 26.01 2.85 6.34
C GLY A 573 26.79 4.11 6.71
N ILE A 574 26.08 5.23 6.82
CA ILE A 574 26.62 6.50 7.32
C ILE A 574 26.38 6.54 8.84
N PRO A 575 27.41 6.36 9.68
CA PRO A 575 27.28 6.44 11.13
C PRO A 575 27.32 7.89 11.61
N ASP A 576 26.42 8.75 11.14
CA ASP A 576 26.19 10.08 11.76
C ASP A 576 24.86 10.72 11.37
N PHE A 577 23.87 9.93 10.96
CA PHE A 577 22.51 10.44 10.79
C PHE A 577 21.68 10.28 12.06
N ARG A 578 21.81 9.14 12.75
CA ARG A 578 21.00 8.77 13.93
C ARG A 578 21.83 8.52 15.21
N GLY A 579 23.15 8.73 15.15
CA GLY A 579 24.03 8.71 16.32
C GLY A 579 23.77 9.88 17.28
N PRO A 580 24.44 9.96 18.44
CA PRO A 580 24.23 11.03 19.44
C PRO A 580 24.34 12.45 18.88
N GLU A 581 25.28 12.67 17.97
CA GLU A 581 25.49 13.94 17.25
C GLU A 581 25.08 13.82 15.78
N GLY A 582 24.17 12.89 15.47
CA GLY A 582 23.77 12.62 14.10
C GLY A 582 22.85 13.68 13.51
N ALA A 583 22.90 13.93 12.20
CA ALA A 583 22.16 15.01 11.56
C ALA A 583 20.63 14.94 11.80
N TRP A 584 20.03 13.74 11.79
CA TRP A 584 18.62 13.55 12.13
C TRP A 584 18.36 13.60 13.63
N THR A 585 19.26 13.07 14.47
CA THR A 585 19.15 13.18 15.94
C THR A 585 19.19 14.63 16.40
N LEU A 586 20.15 15.41 15.91
CA LEU A 586 20.29 16.83 16.21
C LEU A 586 19.10 17.62 15.68
N ARG A 587 18.63 17.33 14.46
CA ARG A 587 17.41 17.94 13.91
C ARG A 587 16.18 17.60 14.76
N ALA A 588 16.03 16.36 15.21
CA ALA A 588 14.97 15.94 16.12
C ALA A 588 15.06 16.60 17.51
N GLN A 589 16.29 16.92 17.96
CA GLN A 589 16.57 17.68 19.18
C GLN A 589 16.46 19.21 19.02
N GLY A 590 16.22 19.73 17.81
CA GLY A 590 16.25 21.16 17.53
C GLY A 590 17.65 21.81 17.67
N ARG A 591 18.71 20.99 17.62
CA ARG A 591 20.11 21.42 17.74
C ARG A 591 20.77 21.46 16.36
N ALA A 592 21.69 22.39 16.16
CA ALA A 592 22.61 22.39 15.03
C ALA A 592 23.96 21.80 15.46
N ARG A 593 24.67 21.12 14.55
CA ARG A 593 26.01 20.59 14.81
C ARG A 593 26.96 21.75 15.09
N THR A 594 27.68 21.71 16.21
CA THR A 594 28.53 22.81 16.70
C THR A 594 29.98 22.76 16.18
N GLY A 595 30.37 21.68 15.50
CA GLY A 595 31.71 21.52 14.90
C GLY A 595 31.79 21.98 13.45
N LYS A 596 33.00 22.36 12.99
CA LYS A 596 33.28 22.60 11.56
C LYS A 596 33.02 21.32 10.78
N ALA A 597 32.04 21.33 9.87
CA ALA A 597 31.83 20.23 8.94
C ALA A 597 32.96 20.23 7.90
N THR A 598 33.72 19.15 7.83
CA THR A 598 34.65 18.91 6.72
C THR A 598 33.83 18.70 5.46
N SER A 599 34.16 19.43 4.39
CA SER A 599 33.52 19.21 3.08
C SER A 599 33.77 17.76 2.64
N THR A 600 32.76 17.07 2.11
CA THR A 600 32.94 15.72 1.55
C THR A 600 33.97 15.70 0.42
N LEU A 601 34.16 16.83 -0.28
CA LEU A 601 35.19 16.98 -1.32
C LEU A 601 36.62 16.89 -0.76
N GLN A 602 36.84 17.30 0.49
CA GLN A 602 38.14 17.27 1.16
C GLN A 602 38.29 16.08 2.13
N ALA A 603 37.27 15.22 2.23
CA ALA A 603 37.30 14.07 3.12
C ALA A 603 38.32 13.03 2.63
N ILE A 604 39.12 12.51 3.56
CA ILE A 604 40.07 11.42 3.32
C ILE A 604 39.37 10.09 3.68
N PRO A 605 39.42 9.07 2.81
CA PRO A 605 38.90 7.74 3.14
C PRO A 605 39.48 7.20 4.45
N THR A 606 38.62 6.65 5.31
CA THR A 606 39.03 6.13 6.63
C THR A 606 39.82 4.82 6.50
N PRO A 607 40.51 4.36 7.56
CA PRO A 607 41.11 3.03 7.59
C PRO A 607 40.16 1.90 7.18
N THR A 608 38.87 1.95 7.54
CA THR A 608 37.85 1.00 7.05
C THR A 608 37.73 1.02 5.54
N HIS A 609 37.64 2.21 4.91
CA HIS A 609 37.55 2.31 3.45
C HIS A 609 38.78 1.69 2.79
N MET A 610 39.98 2.01 3.29
CA MET A 610 41.23 1.50 2.75
C MET A 610 41.41 -0.01 3.01
N ALA A 611 40.91 -0.53 4.13
CA ALA A 611 40.88 -1.97 4.40
C ALA A 611 39.97 -2.70 3.41
N LEU A 612 38.81 -2.15 3.07
CA LEU A 612 37.91 -2.73 2.07
C LEU A 612 38.53 -2.73 0.66
N VAL A 613 39.32 -1.70 0.32
CA VAL A 613 40.10 -1.65 -0.92
C VAL A 613 41.13 -2.78 -0.94
N GLU A 614 41.85 -2.99 0.15
CA GLU A 614 42.84 -4.07 0.21
C GLU A 614 42.19 -5.45 0.18
N LEU A 615 41.09 -5.66 0.88
CA LEU A 615 40.32 -6.92 0.80
C LEU A 615 39.79 -7.18 -0.62
N GLN A 616 39.43 -6.14 -1.36
CA GLN A 616 39.08 -6.26 -2.78
C GLN A 616 40.30 -6.65 -3.61
N ASN A 617 41.46 -6.01 -3.39
CA ASN A 617 42.70 -6.29 -4.13
C ASN A 617 43.21 -7.71 -3.91
N GLN A 618 43.10 -8.22 -2.69
CA GLN A 618 43.41 -9.62 -2.34
C GLN A 618 42.34 -10.60 -2.86
N GLY A 619 41.21 -10.09 -3.37
CA GLY A 619 40.13 -10.88 -3.94
C GLY A 619 39.21 -11.50 -2.90
N ASP A 620 39.35 -11.17 -1.62
CA ASP A 620 38.51 -11.66 -0.54
C ASP A 620 37.11 -11.02 -0.58
N LEU A 621 37.03 -9.69 -0.73
CA LEU A 621 35.77 -8.96 -0.85
C LEU A 621 35.18 -9.11 -2.26
N LYS A 622 34.04 -9.79 -2.39
CA LYS A 622 33.38 -9.98 -3.70
C LYS A 622 32.48 -8.83 -4.11
N TYR A 623 31.90 -8.13 -3.13
CA TYR A 623 30.97 -7.03 -3.40
C TYR A 623 30.76 -6.13 -2.20
N LEU A 624 30.61 -4.83 -2.46
CA LEU A 624 30.27 -3.81 -1.49
C LEU A 624 28.88 -3.24 -1.79
N VAL A 625 28.03 -3.16 -0.76
CA VAL A 625 26.74 -2.47 -0.85
C VAL A 625 26.78 -1.28 0.10
N SER A 626 26.57 -0.07 -0.42
CA SER A 626 26.70 1.15 0.36
C SER A 626 25.40 1.96 0.36
N GLN A 627 25.04 2.48 1.52
CA GLN A 627 24.00 3.51 1.69
C GLN A 627 24.57 4.92 1.64
N ASN A 628 25.90 5.06 1.53
CA ASN A 628 26.59 6.33 1.67
C ASN A 628 26.59 7.11 0.37
N CYS A 629 26.31 8.42 0.45
CA CYS A 629 26.30 9.33 -0.69
C CYS A 629 27.57 10.17 -0.82
N ASP A 630 28.55 10.00 0.07
CA ASP A 630 29.77 10.82 0.18
C ASP A 630 30.80 10.57 -0.93
N GLY A 631 30.67 9.48 -1.68
CA GLY A 631 31.57 9.09 -2.78
C GLY A 631 32.94 8.55 -2.33
N LEU A 632 33.17 8.34 -1.02
CA LEU A 632 34.47 7.94 -0.50
C LEU A 632 34.92 6.55 -0.95
N HIS A 633 34.02 5.58 -1.07
CA HIS A 633 34.37 4.23 -1.54
C HIS A 633 34.93 4.22 -2.96
N ARG A 634 34.31 4.96 -3.88
CA ARG A 634 34.83 5.09 -5.25
C ARG A 634 36.18 5.79 -5.25
N ARG A 635 36.30 6.88 -4.49
CA ARG A 635 37.54 7.65 -4.38
C ARG A 635 38.68 6.87 -3.73
N SER A 636 38.40 5.97 -2.78
CA SER A 636 39.41 5.13 -2.12
C SER A 636 40.00 4.06 -3.05
N GLY A 637 39.30 3.73 -4.15
CA GLY A 637 39.71 2.71 -5.11
C GLY A 637 38.84 1.45 -5.15
N ILE A 638 37.64 1.47 -4.58
CA ILE A 638 36.66 0.40 -4.83
C ILE A 638 36.23 0.46 -6.29
N LEU A 639 36.31 -0.66 -6.99
CA LEU A 639 36.00 -0.75 -8.41
C LEU A 639 34.50 -0.58 -8.64
N ARG A 640 34.14 0.07 -9.75
CA ARG A 640 32.73 0.34 -10.11
C ARG A 640 31.88 -0.92 -10.16
N ASP A 641 32.40 -1.98 -10.75
CA ASP A 641 31.71 -3.26 -10.93
C ASP A 641 31.61 -4.06 -9.62
N ARG A 642 32.21 -3.59 -8.53
CA ARG A 642 32.22 -4.21 -7.20
C ARG A 642 31.41 -3.45 -6.15
N ILE A 643 30.68 -2.41 -6.53
CA ILE A 643 29.88 -1.61 -5.61
C ILE A 643 28.45 -1.37 -6.11
N SER A 644 27.50 -1.35 -5.17
CA SER A 644 26.16 -0.79 -5.36
C SER A 644 25.94 0.40 -4.42
N GLU A 645 25.87 1.60 -4.98
CA GLU A 645 25.56 2.84 -4.25
C GLU A 645 24.04 3.05 -4.24
N LEU A 646 23.36 2.52 -3.22
CA LEU A 646 21.90 2.40 -3.20
C LEU A 646 21.17 3.74 -3.06
N HIS A 647 21.80 4.74 -2.43
CA HIS A 647 21.21 6.07 -2.24
C HIS A 647 21.85 7.13 -3.15
N GLY A 648 22.60 6.69 -4.16
CA GLY A 648 23.33 7.58 -5.04
C GLY A 648 24.68 8.03 -4.51
N ASN A 649 25.32 8.89 -5.29
CA ASN A 649 26.64 9.45 -4.99
C ASN A 649 26.63 10.96 -5.32
N SER A 650 27.02 11.78 -4.35
CA SER A 650 26.98 13.25 -4.46
C SER A 650 27.94 13.83 -5.49
N ASN A 651 28.87 13.04 -5.98
CA ASN A 651 29.82 13.36 -7.04
C ASN A 651 29.41 12.77 -8.40
N ARG A 652 28.28 12.07 -8.51
CA ARG A 652 27.86 11.37 -9.72
C ARG A 652 26.59 11.97 -10.31
N GLU A 653 26.62 12.19 -11.63
CA GLU A 653 25.45 12.53 -12.44
C GLU A 653 25.36 11.62 -13.67
N CYS A 654 24.16 11.43 -14.20
CA CYS A 654 23.91 10.57 -15.35
C CYS A 654 22.90 11.19 -16.32
N CYS A 655 22.98 10.77 -17.58
CA CYS A 655 21.98 11.07 -18.59
C CYS A 655 20.96 9.93 -18.65
N LYS A 656 19.67 10.21 -18.47
CA LYS A 656 18.62 9.18 -18.59
C LYS A 656 18.40 8.72 -20.03
N ASP A 657 18.66 9.58 -21.01
CA ASP A 657 18.39 9.28 -22.42
C ASP A 657 19.43 8.35 -23.03
N CYS A 658 20.72 8.55 -22.75
CA CYS A 658 21.80 7.73 -23.31
C CYS A 658 22.53 6.85 -22.29
N GLY A 659 22.21 6.96 -21.00
CA GLY A 659 22.82 6.17 -19.92
C GLY A 659 24.24 6.58 -19.54
N LYS A 660 24.83 7.61 -20.19
CA LYS A 660 26.20 8.04 -19.92
C LYS A 660 26.33 8.63 -18.51
N GLU A 661 27.32 8.16 -17.78
CA GLU A 661 27.65 8.61 -16.42
C GLU A 661 28.79 9.62 -16.43
N TYR A 662 28.85 10.46 -15.40
CA TYR A 662 29.93 11.41 -15.16
C TYR A 662 30.24 11.43 -13.66
N ILE A 663 31.53 11.36 -13.33
CA ILE A 663 32.03 11.60 -11.98
C ILE A 663 32.63 13.00 -11.92
N ARG A 664 32.31 13.72 -10.86
CA ARG A 664 32.70 15.11 -10.67
C ARG A 664 33.48 15.24 -9.38
N ASP A 665 34.63 15.89 -9.44
CA ASP A 665 35.38 16.31 -8.26
C ASP A 665 34.76 17.57 -7.63
N PHE A 666 33.44 17.70 -7.71
CA PHE A 666 32.62 18.71 -7.06
C PHE A 666 31.26 18.08 -6.79
N ARG A 667 30.46 18.72 -5.93
CA ARG A 667 29.12 18.23 -5.60
C ARG A 667 28.20 18.38 -6.82
N ALA A 668 27.81 17.26 -7.41
CA ALA A 668 26.98 17.18 -8.60
C ALA A 668 25.46 17.26 -8.31
N VAL A 669 25.07 17.30 -7.04
CA VAL A 669 23.66 17.38 -6.58
C VAL A 669 22.97 18.62 -7.14
N ALA A 670 21.73 18.47 -7.63
CA ALA A 670 20.94 19.58 -8.15
C ALA A 670 20.73 20.69 -7.11
N SER A 671 20.84 21.93 -7.56
CA SER A 671 20.32 23.09 -6.85
C SER A 671 18.83 23.18 -7.14
N TYR A 672 18.00 22.59 -6.28
CA TYR A 672 16.56 22.43 -6.48
C TYR A 672 15.87 23.74 -6.94
N GLU A 673 15.50 23.83 -8.22
CA GLU A 673 14.83 25.03 -8.77
C GLU A 673 13.31 25.01 -8.54
N LYS A 674 12.71 23.82 -8.48
CA LYS A 674 11.24 23.63 -8.39
C LYS A 674 10.80 22.71 -7.26
N SER A 675 11.51 21.60 -7.04
CA SER A 675 11.24 20.66 -5.95
C SER A 675 12.50 19.86 -5.59
N VAL A 676 12.47 19.18 -4.45
CA VAL A 676 13.55 18.28 -4.02
C VAL A 676 13.72 17.06 -4.94
N HIS A 677 12.70 16.74 -5.74
CA HIS A 677 12.69 15.63 -6.71
C HIS A 677 13.15 16.07 -8.11
N ASP A 678 13.55 17.34 -8.27
CA ASP A 678 14.14 17.84 -9.50
C ASP A 678 15.65 17.61 -9.49
N HIS A 679 16.07 16.49 -10.07
CA HIS A 679 17.49 16.10 -10.12
C HIS A 679 18.28 16.80 -11.23
N ARG A 680 17.70 17.74 -11.99
CA ARG A 680 18.42 18.39 -13.10
C ARG A 680 19.58 19.21 -12.56
N THR A 681 20.79 18.88 -13.00
CA THR A 681 22.00 19.50 -12.48
C THR A 681 22.38 20.83 -13.15
N GLY A 682 21.58 21.25 -14.15
CA GLY A 682 21.86 22.39 -15.02
C GLY A 682 22.92 22.12 -16.10
N ARG A 683 23.54 20.93 -16.12
CA ARG A 683 24.56 20.54 -17.09
C ARG A 683 23.98 19.67 -18.21
N LYS A 684 24.65 19.66 -19.36
CA LYS A 684 24.26 18.89 -20.55
C LYS A 684 25.18 17.69 -20.78
N CYS A 685 24.61 16.60 -21.27
CA CYS A 685 25.33 15.40 -21.63
C CYS A 685 26.19 15.65 -22.88
N THR A 686 27.49 15.40 -22.77
CA THR A 686 28.44 15.54 -23.90
C THR A 686 28.16 14.58 -25.07
N ALA A 687 27.42 13.49 -24.83
CA ALA A 687 27.15 12.48 -25.86
C ALA A 687 25.85 12.75 -26.65
N CYS A 688 24.80 13.29 -26.02
CA CYS A 688 23.49 13.48 -26.67
C CYS A 688 22.88 14.87 -26.50
N GLY A 689 23.47 15.77 -25.70
CA GLY A 689 22.95 17.12 -25.46
C GLY A 689 21.80 17.21 -24.44
N GLU A 690 21.30 16.09 -23.92
CA GLU A 690 20.21 16.07 -22.93
C GLU A 690 20.66 16.48 -21.52
N ASN A 691 19.69 16.73 -20.62
CA ASN A 691 20.01 17.14 -19.26
C ASN A 691 20.70 16.02 -18.46
N LEU A 692 21.73 16.39 -17.69
CA LEU A 692 22.30 15.53 -16.67
C LEU A 692 21.47 15.63 -15.39
N LEU A 693 21.31 14.47 -14.74
CA LEU A 693 20.60 14.33 -13.49
C LEU A 693 21.55 13.85 -12.40
N ASP A 694 21.46 14.40 -11.20
CA ASP A 694 22.17 13.83 -10.06
C ASP A 694 21.57 12.47 -9.68
N THR A 695 22.31 11.73 -8.86
CA THR A 695 21.94 10.35 -8.51
C THR A 695 21.45 10.19 -7.09
N ILE A 696 21.35 11.28 -6.31
CA ILE A 696 20.93 11.23 -4.91
C ILE A 696 19.48 10.80 -4.82
N ILE A 697 19.19 9.90 -3.89
CA ILE A 697 17.82 9.46 -3.62
C ILE A 697 17.26 10.22 -2.41
N ASN A 698 16.17 10.96 -2.64
CA ASN A 698 15.42 11.64 -1.59
C ASN A 698 14.31 10.75 -1.01
N PHE A 699 13.79 11.14 0.15
CA PHE A 699 12.62 10.46 0.72
C PHE A 699 11.43 10.50 -0.23
N GLY A 700 10.75 9.36 -0.41
CA GLY A 700 9.65 9.20 -1.35
C GLY A 700 10.06 8.72 -2.75
N GLU A 701 11.36 8.65 -3.05
CA GLU A 701 11.86 8.12 -4.31
C GLU A 701 12.20 6.62 -4.24
N PHE A 702 12.12 5.94 -5.38
CA PHE A 702 12.57 4.56 -5.50
C PHE A 702 14.09 4.48 -5.57
N LEU A 703 14.67 3.47 -4.92
CA LEU A 703 16.09 3.14 -5.12
C LEU A 703 16.36 2.77 -6.59
N PRO A 704 17.57 3.04 -7.12
CA PRO A 704 17.92 2.72 -8.49
C PRO A 704 17.86 1.21 -8.71
N GLU A 705 17.10 0.79 -9.74
CA GLU A 705 16.72 -0.60 -9.96
C GLU A 705 17.93 -1.53 -10.14
N GLU A 706 18.86 -1.19 -11.03
CA GLU A 706 20.02 -2.03 -11.33
C GLU A 706 20.98 -2.19 -10.13
N PRO A 707 21.42 -1.13 -9.42
CA PRO A 707 22.18 -1.29 -8.17
C PRO A 707 21.44 -2.12 -7.11
N LEU A 708 20.13 -1.91 -6.92
CA LEU A 708 19.36 -2.70 -5.96
C LEU A 708 19.28 -4.18 -6.36
N LYS A 709 19.10 -4.48 -7.64
CA LYS A 709 19.06 -5.82 -8.20
C LYS A 709 20.40 -6.52 -8.07
N LEU A 710 21.51 -5.84 -8.35
CA LEU A 710 22.87 -6.35 -8.14
C LEU A 710 23.13 -6.63 -6.66
N ALA A 711 22.84 -5.67 -5.77
CA ALA A 711 22.97 -5.86 -4.33
C ALA A 711 22.18 -7.09 -3.83
N ARG A 712 20.92 -7.26 -4.26
CA ARG A 712 20.10 -8.44 -3.93
C ARG A 712 20.69 -9.74 -4.50
N SER A 713 21.24 -9.70 -5.71
CA SER A 713 21.89 -10.85 -6.35
C SER A 713 23.13 -11.29 -5.57
N HIS A 714 23.96 -10.35 -5.14
CA HIS A 714 25.14 -10.62 -4.33
C HIS A 714 24.77 -11.11 -2.92
N ALA A 715 23.76 -10.52 -2.28
CA ALA A 715 23.25 -11.01 -0.99
C ALA A 715 22.76 -12.45 -1.04
N LYS A 716 22.06 -12.85 -2.12
CA LYS A 716 21.61 -14.24 -2.30
C LYS A 716 22.76 -15.24 -2.48
N LYS A 717 23.89 -14.80 -3.02
CA LYS A 717 25.09 -15.62 -3.22
C LYS A 717 26.00 -15.66 -1.99
N ALA A 718 25.87 -14.67 -1.11
CA ALA A 718 26.78 -14.48 0.00
C ALA A 718 26.72 -15.62 1.02
N ASP A 719 27.89 -16.12 1.40
CA ASP A 719 28.08 -17.00 2.55
C ASP A 719 28.64 -16.26 3.78
N LEU A 720 29.05 -15.00 3.61
CA LEU A 720 29.39 -14.06 4.69
C LEU A 720 28.95 -12.64 4.32
N CYS A 721 28.28 -11.96 5.23
CA CYS A 721 27.93 -10.55 5.15
C CYS A 721 28.36 -9.83 6.42
N ILE A 722 29.16 -8.77 6.28
CA ILE A 722 29.53 -7.89 7.41
C ILE A 722 28.87 -6.53 7.19
N ALA A 723 27.99 -6.13 8.11
CA ALA A 723 27.40 -4.80 8.15
C ALA A 723 28.24 -3.87 9.04
N LEU A 724 28.72 -2.76 8.48
CA LEU A 724 29.60 -1.80 9.15
C LEU A 724 28.91 -0.43 9.25
N GLY A 725 28.72 0.08 10.46
CA GLY A 725 28.31 1.47 10.69
C GLY A 725 26.92 1.82 10.16
N SER A 726 25.96 0.90 10.21
CA SER A 726 24.57 1.13 9.80
C SER A 726 23.58 0.71 10.88
N SER A 727 22.51 1.49 11.05
CA SER A 727 21.37 1.13 11.91
C SER A 727 20.49 0.04 11.31
N LEU A 728 20.67 -0.29 10.02
CA LEU A 728 19.89 -1.30 9.29
C LEU A 728 18.37 -1.04 9.28
N SER A 729 17.97 0.24 9.35
CA SER A 729 16.58 0.64 9.57
C SER A 729 15.81 1.07 8.32
N VAL A 730 16.48 1.22 7.17
CA VAL A 730 15.89 1.85 5.97
C VAL A 730 15.64 0.80 4.88
N PRO A 731 14.41 0.29 4.74
CA PRO A 731 14.05 -0.53 3.59
C PRO A 731 13.95 0.34 2.32
N PRO A 732 14.14 -0.24 1.12
CA PRO A 732 14.48 -1.64 0.85
C PRO A 732 15.99 -1.97 1.00
N ALA A 733 16.86 -1.01 1.34
CA ALA A 733 18.30 -1.22 1.47
C ALA A 733 18.66 -2.18 2.62
N SER A 734 17.99 -2.07 3.77
CA SER A 734 18.17 -2.99 4.90
C SER A 734 17.81 -4.45 4.55
N GLY A 735 17.00 -4.68 3.52
CA GLY A 735 16.67 -6.02 3.04
C GLY A 735 17.88 -6.83 2.52
N ILE A 736 19.02 -6.18 2.23
CA ILE A 736 20.26 -6.82 1.78
C ILE A 736 20.89 -7.65 2.92
N PRO A 737 21.30 -7.06 4.06
CA PRO A 737 21.78 -7.84 5.20
C PRO A 737 20.69 -8.75 5.78
N GLU A 738 19.41 -8.34 5.75
CA GLU A 738 18.30 -9.20 6.18
C GLU A 738 18.23 -10.52 5.39
N THR A 739 18.43 -10.45 4.07
CA THR A 739 18.48 -11.64 3.21
C THR A 739 19.62 -12.58 3.60
N CYS A 740 20.76 -12.03 4.01
CA CYS A 740 21.91 -12.80 4.49
C CYS A 740 21.59 -13.45 5.84
N GLY A 741 21.12 -12.68 6.83
CA GLY A 741 20.81 -13.18 8.17
C GLY A 741 19.67 -14.21 8.21
N LYS A 742 18.70 -14.14 7.29
CA LYS A 742 17.64 -15.17 7.14
C LYS A 742 18.14 -16.46 6.48
N SER A 743 19.29 -16.43 5.82
CA SER A 743 19.82 -17.58 5.07
C SER A 743 20.66 -18.47 5.98
N LYS A 744 20.29 -19.75 6.08
CA LYS A 744 21.11 -20.77 6.79
C LYS A 744 22.50 -20.99 6.16
N ARG A 745 22.74 -20.48 4.95
CA ARG A 745 24.01 -20.62 4.22
C ARG A 745 24.95 -19.44 4.42
N SER A 746 24.46 -18.33 4.96
CA SER A 746 25.22 -17.10 5.16
C SER A 746 25.44 -16.85 6.64
N LYS A 747 26.49 -16.11 6.96
CA LYS A 747 26.72 -15.55 8.29
C LYS A 747 26.58 -14.03 8.24
N LEU A 748 25.75 -13.47 9.12
CA LEU A 748 25.60 -12.02 9.25
C LEU A 748 26.34 -11.54 10.49
N ILE A 749 27.31 -10.64 10.29
CA ILE A 749 28.06 -9.98 11.37
C ILE A 749 27.72 -8.51 11.34
N ILE A 750 27.40 -7.94 12.50
CA ILE A 750 27.04 -6.52 12.62
C ILE A 750 28.09 -5.84 13.49
N CYS A 751 28.77 -4.83 12.95
CA CYS A 751 29.65 -3.94 13.68
C CYS A 751 29.02 -2.55 13.73
N ASN A 752 28.46 -2.18 14.87
CA ASN A 752 27.86 -0.89 15.09
C ASN A 752 27.92 -0.51 16.57
N LEU A 753 28.07 0.78 16.88
CA LEU A 753 28.09 1.25 18.27
C LEU A 753 26.69 1.20 18.92
N GLN A 754 25.63 1.24 18.11
CA GLN A 754 24.24 1.28 18.56
C GLN A 754 23.49 0.01 18.15
N GLU A 755 22.50 -0.40 18.93
CA GLU A 755 21.62 -1.51 18.56
C GLU A 755 20.96 -1.27 17.20
N THR A 756 20.85 -2.34 16.41
CA THR A 756 20.27 -2.31 15.07
C THR A 756 18.90 -2.96 15.03
N PHE A 757 18.14 -2.79 13.93
CA PHE A 757 16.84 -3.47 13.79
C PHE A 757 16.97 -4.99 13.52
N MET A 758 18.19 -5.50 13.35
CA MET A 758 18.46 -6.87 12.91
C MET A 758 19.25 -7.68 13.93
N GLU A 759 19.24 -7.27 15.21
CA GLU A 759 19.95 -7.96 16.30
C GLU A 759 19.66 -9.46 16.34
N GLY A 760 18.39 -9.86 16.19
CA GLY A 760 17.96 -11.25 16.23
C GLY A 760 18.33 -12.09 15.00
N LEU A 761 18.91 -11.49 13.96
CA LEU A 761 19.35 -12.17 12.74
C LEU A 761 20.87 -12.29 12.62
N ALA A 762 21.64 -11.55 13.41
CA ALA A 762 23.09 -11.62 13.33
C ALA A 762 23.62 -12.86 14.06
N ASP A 763 24.64 -13.48 13.47
CA ASP A 763 25.42 -14.54 14.10
C ASP A 763 26.46 -13.98 15.08
N MET A 764 26.87 -12.72 14.89
CA MET A 764 27.82 -12.03 15.76
C MET A 764 27.57 -10.52 15.75
N HIS A 765 27.67 -9.92 16.94
CA HIS A 765 27.64 -8.48 17.17
C HIS A 765 28.99 -8.02 17.69
N VAL A 766 29.50 -6.95 17.09
CA VAL A 766 30.73 -6.28 17.51
C VAL A 766 30.39 -4.83 17.86
N TRP A 767 30.44 -4.50 19.14
CA TRP A 767 30.18 -3.14 19.62
C TRP A 767 31.46 -2.31 19.49
N ALA A 768 31.79 -1.88 18.27
CA ALA A 768 33.01 -1.11 18.01
C ALA A 768 32.83 -0.08 16.90
N GLU A 769 33.74 0.90 16.87
CA GLU A 769 33.98 1.71 15.69
C GLU A 769 34.51 0.81 14.58
N SER A 770 33.99 0.96 13.36
CA SER A 770 34.37 0.09 12.24
C SER A 770 35.88 0.12 11.96
N ASP A 771 36.54 1.27 12.12
CA ASP A 771 37.99 1.38 11.94
C ASP A 771 38.77 0.53 12.94
N VAL A 772 38.31 0.43 14.19
CA VAL A 772 38.94 -0.41 15.22
C VAL A 772 38.83 -1.89 14.85
N LEU A 773 37.61 -2.34 14.50
CA LEU A 773 37.39 -3.73 14.09
C LEU A 773 38.20 -4.06 12.83
N MET A 774 38.10 -3.25 11.78
CA MET A 774 38.75 -3.54 10.51
C MET A 774 40.27 -3.51 10.62
N THR A 775 40.84 -2.65 11.46
CA THR A 775 42.30 -2.70 11.74
C THR A 775 42.70 -4.05 12.33
N ARG A 776 41.97 -4.55 13.33
CA ARG A 776 42.24 -5.87 13.94
C ARG A 776 42.04 -7.03 12.97
N VAL A 777 41.01 -6.97 12.13
CA VAL A 777 40.77 -7.97 11.08
C VAL A 777 41.92 -8.00 10.09
N MET A 778 42.40 -6.85 9.63
CA MET A 778 43.51 -6.74 8.68
C MET A 778 44.84 -7.22 9.28
N ASP A 779 45.15 -6.81 10.52
CA ASP A 779 46.32 -7.28 11.28
C ASP A 779 46.35 -8.81 11.35
N ARG A 780 45.20 -9.43 11.65
CA ARG A 780 45.06 -10.91 11.79
C ARG A 780 45.01 -11.65 10.45
N LEU A 781 44.59 -10.99 9.37
CA LEU A 781 44.75 -11.51 8.01
C LEU A 781 46.23 -11.47 7.57
N GLY A 782 47.02 -10.57 8.15
CA GLY A 782 48.39 -10.28 7.72
C GLY A 782 48.43 -9.32 6.54
N TYR A 783 47.40 -8.49 6.36
CA TYR A 783 47.31 -7.51 5.29
C TYR A 783 47.58 -6.10 5.86
N SER A 784 48.46 -5.36 5.20
CA SER A 784 48.69 -3.95 5.54
C SER A 784 47.55 -3.09 4.97
N ILE A 785 46.98 -2.20 5.79
CA ILE A 785 46.02 -1.20 5.28
C ILE A 785 46.79 -0.17 4.44
N PRO A 786 46.50 -0.01 3.15
CA PRO A 786 47.23 0.92 2.29
C PRO A 786 46.91 2.38 2.65
N SER A 787 47.89 3.26 2.49
CA SER A 787 47.67 4.71 2.53
C SER A 787 46.75 5.14 1.39
N PHE A 788 45.96 6.18 1.62
CA PHE A 788 45.11 6.77 0.57
C PHE A 788 45.98 7.45 -0.49
N ILE A 789 45.85 7.01 -1.74
CA ILE A 789 46.48 7.61 -2.92
C ILE A 789 45.36 8.08 -3.85
N LEU A 790 45.37 9.37 -4.17
CA LEU A 790 44.43 9.95 -5.10
C LEU A 790 44.84 9.60 -6.53
N LYS A 791 44.06 8.75 -7.19
CA LYS A 791 44.30 8.32 -8.57
C LYS A 791 43.48 9.16 -9.55
N ARG A 792 44.13 9.63 -10.61
CA ARG A 792 43.51 10.33 -11.75
C ARG A 792 44.04 9.73 -13.04
N ARG A 793 43.19 9.62 -14.06
CA ARG A 793 43.59 9.14 -15.38
C ARG A 793 43.25 10.18 -16.43
N LEU A 794 44.26 10.62 -17.16
CA LEU A 794 44.13 11.58 -18.26
C LEU A 794 44.30 10.84 -19.58
N VAL A 795 43.39 11.08 -20.52
CA VAL A 795 43.51 10.59 -21.90
C VAL A 795 43.67 11.78 -22.83
N ILE A 796 44.70 11.74 -23.66
CA ILE A 796 44.99 12.73 -24.70
C ILE A 796 44.79 12.09 -26.06
N LYS A 797 43.96 12.70 -26.91
CA LYS A 797 43.68 12.23 -28.28
C LYS A 797 43.82 13.36 -29.29
N ILE A 798 44.10 12.99 -30.53
CA ILE A 798 44.06 13.91 -31.67
C ILE A 798 42.81 13.59 -32.48
N GLU A 799 41.96 14.58 -32.67
CA GLU A 799 40.71 14.49 -33.43
C GLU A 799 40.65 15.61 -34.47
N PRO A 800 40.05 15.38 -35.66
CA PRO A 800 39.78 16.44 -36.62
C PRO A 800 38.60 17.32 -36.18
N ASP A 801 38.69 18.63 -36.35
CA ASP A 801 37.54 19.53 -36.21
C ASP A 801 36.66 19.58 -37.49
N THR A 802 35.61 20.41 -37.45
CA THR A 802 34.68 20.60 -38.57
C THR A 802 35.30 21.18 -39.85
N HIS A 803 36.57 21.59 -39.79
CA HIS A 803 37.35 22.13 -40.91
C HIS A 803 38.60 21.29 -41.19
N ASP A 804 38.62 20.01 -40.78
CA ASP A 804 39.76 19.07 -40.90
C ASP A 804 41.07 19.58 -40.26
N ARG A 805 40.98 20.43 -39.23
CA ARG A 805 42.17 20.86 -38.46
C ARG A 805 42.39 19.89 -37.29
N GLN A 806 43.66 19.65 -36.97
CA GLN A 806 44.02 18.83 -35.81
C GLN A 806 43.65 19.53 -34.50
N VAL A 807 42.92 18.80 -33.65
CA VAL A 807 42.55 19.19 -32.30
C VAL A 807 43.11 18.18 -31.31
N ILE A 808 43.92 18.65 -30.37
CA ILE A 808 44.30 17.83 -29.23
C ILE A 808 43.23 17.98 -28.15
N VAL A 809 42.61 16.87 -27.75
CA VAL A 809 41.57 16.81 -26.72
C VAL A 809 42.13 16.08 -25.50
N LEU A 810 42.11 16.75 -24.35
CA LEU A 810 42.46 16.16 -23.06
C LEU A 810 41.18 15.90 -22.26
N THR A 811 41.01 14.67 -21.79
CA THR A 811 39.82 14.24 -21.04
C THR A 811 40.24 13.44 -19.81
N GLY A 812 39.71 13.83 -18.64
CA GLY A 812 39.81 13.01 -17.44
C GLY A 812 38.83 11.85 -17.51
N VAL A 813 39.28 10.63 -17.19
CA VAL A 813 38.44 9.42 -17.21
C VAL A 813 38.70 8.56 -15.98
N ASP A 814 37.77 7.67 -15.67
CA ASP A 814 37.94 6.60 -14.69
C ASP A 814 38.52 5.36 -15.38
N ASP A 815 38.77 4.30 -14.61
CA ASP A 815 39.31 3.05 -15.11
C ASP A 815 38.48 2.39 -16.22
N ASP A 816 37.17 2.57 -16.18
CA ASP A 816 36.19 2.07 -17.15
C ASP A 816 35.87 3.06 -18.29
N GLY A 817 36.57 4.19 -18.35
CA GLY A 817 36.37 5.24 -19.36
C GLY A 817 35.25 6.24 -19.04
N THR A 818 34.59 6.12 -17.88
CA THR A 818 33.62 7.13 -17.41
C THR A 818 34.30 8.50 -17.29
N PRO A 819 33.77 9.58 -17.88
CA PRO A 819 34.37 10.91 -17.74
C PRO A 819 34.45 11.37 -16.27
N VAL A 820 35.62 11.87 -15.87
CA VAL A 820 35.90 12.39 -14.52
C VAL A 820 36.42 13.82 -14.62
N THR A 821 35.72 14.76 -13.99
CA THR A 821 36.17 16.16 -13.93
C THR A 821 36.96 16.44 -12.67
N TYR A 822 38.27 16.61 -12.81
CA TYR A 822 39.19 16.94 -11.69
C TYR A 822 40.14 18.10 -12.01
N LEU A 823 40.07 18.65 -13.23
CA LEU A 823 40.87 19.79 -13.68
C LEU A 823 40.04 21.07 -13.68
N GLN A 824 40.59 22.14 -13.14
CA GLN A 824 40.05 23.49 -13.25
C GLN A 824 40.41 24.13 -14.59
N SER A 825 41.64 23.91 -15.08
CA SER A 825 42.06 24.39 -16.39
C SER A 825 43.23 23.58 -16.95
N VAL A 826 43.41 23.67 -18.26
CA VAL A 826 44.61 23.20 -18.96
C VAL A 826 45.21 24.37 -19.71
N LYS A 827 46.50 24.61 -19.50
CA LYS A 827 47.29 25.64 -20.20
C LYS A 827 48.30 24.98 -21.12
N LEU A 828 48.40 25.49 -22.34
CA LEU A 828 49.51 25.15 -23.23
C LEU A 828 50.72 26.01 -22.83
N GLU A 829 51.77 25.38 -22.28
CA GLU A 829 52.77 26.06 -21.44
C GLU A 829 53.52 27.18 -22.17
N ASP A 830 53.92 26.92 -23.42
CA ASP A 830 54.61 27.88 -24.29
C ASP A 830 53.67 28.90 -24.97
N SER A 831 52.43 29.02 -24.48
CA SER A 831 51.42 29.91 -25.06
C SER A 831 50.58 30.62 -23.99
N ARG A 832 49.80 31.62 -24.43
CA ARG A 832 48.77 32.26 -23.59
C ARG A 832 47.43 31.50 -23.60
N ARG A 833 47.35 30.34 -24.26
CA ARG A 833 46.10 29.59 -24.44
C ARG A 833 45.81 28.76 -23.20
N ILE A 834 44.65 29.02 -22.59
CA ILE A 834 44.14 28.32 -21.41
C ILE A 834 42.70 27.92 -21.71
N VAL A 835 42.36 26.66 -21.46
CA VAL A 835 40.99 26.13 -21.58
C VAL A 835 40.48 25.82 -20.18
N ARG A 836 39.32 26.38 -19.81
CA ARG A 836 38.74 26.29 -18.45
C ARG A 836 37.45 25.47 -18.37
N SER A 837 37.05 24.84 -19.48
CA SER A 837 35.82 24.07 -19.59
C SER A 837 36.07 22.81 -20.39
N GLU A 838 35.51 21.68 -19.93
CA GLU A 838 35.59 20.41 -20.64
C GLU A 838 34.69 20.38 -21.89
N PRO A 839 35.09 19.67 -22.95
CA PRO A 839 36.40 19.01 -23.12
C PRO A 839 37.55 20.01 -23.30
N PHE A 840 38.74 19.70 -22.79
CA PHE A 840 39.90 20.60 -22.89
C PHE A 840 40.57 20.46 -24.26
N SER A 841 40.08 21.23 -25.23
CA SER A 841 40.45 21.09 -26.64
C SER A 841 41.36 22.23 -27.14
N PHE A 842 42.45 21.86 -27.82
CA PHE A 842 43.40 22.80 -28.44
C PHE A 842 43.45 22.59 -29.95
N VAL A 843 42.86 23.52 -30.71
CA VAL A 843 42.95 23.54 -32.18
C VAL A 843 44.31 24.07 -32.63
N PHE A 844 44.99 23.40 -33.55
CA PHE A 844 46.23 23.85 -34.18
C PHE A 844 45.97 24.28 -35.63
N ARG A 845 46.57 25.38 -36.06
CA ARG A 845 46.38 25.92 -37.43
C ARG A 845 47.15 25.11 -38.47
N GLU A 846 48.32 24.62 -38.08
CA GLU A 846 49.17 23.75 -38.88
C GLU A 846 49.21 22.39 -38.18
N ALA A 847 49.20 21.31 -38.97
CA ALA A 847 49.30 19.95 -38.43
C ALA A 847 50.64 19.78 -37.71
N LEU A 848 50.59 19.24 -36.50
CA LEU A 848 51.80 18.95 -35.72
C LEU A 848 52.50 17.75 -36.35
N SER A 849 53.82 17.85 -36.53
CA SER A 849 54.62 16.72 -36.99
C SER A 849 54.66 15.62 -35.94
N THR A 850 54.68 14.37 -36.37
CA THR A 850 54.98 13.21 -35.52
C THR A 850 56.24 13.44 -34.69
N GLY A 851 56.17 13.12 -33.39
CA GLY A 851 57.27 13.38 -32.44
C GLY A 851 57.40 14.83 -31.98
N ALA A 852 56.51 15.73 -32.40
CA ALA A 852 56.46 17.08 -31.82
C ALA A 852 56.06 16.99 -30.33
N GLU A 853 56.82 17.68 -29.48
CA GLU A 853 56.58 17.77 -28.05
C GLU A 853 55.65 18.96 -27.74
N VAL A 854 54.56 18.69 -27.03
CA VAL A 854 53.57 19.68 -26.61
C VAL A 854 53.42 19.60 -25.09
N LYS A 855 53.61 20.73 -24.40
CA LYS A 855 53.56 20.78 -22.93
C LYS A 855 52.23 21.30 -22.42
N PHE A 856 51.54 20.50 -21.62
CA PHE A 856 50.27 20.85 -21.00
C PHE A 856 50.43 21.01 -19.49
N ALA A 857 50.26 22.24 -18.99
CA ALA A 857 50.16 22.51 -17.58
C ALA A 857 48.72 22.29 -17.09
N LEU A 858 48.56 21.32 -16.19
CA LEU A 858 47.30 20.89 -15.58
C LEU A 858 47.08 21.61 -14.25
N GLU A 859 45.98 22.34 -14.15
CA GLU A 859 45.52 22.98 -12.92
C GLU A 859 44.38 22.14 -12.32
N PHE A 860 44.58 21.59 -11.13
CA PHE A 860 43.62 20.69 -10.46
C PHE A 860 42.62 21.47 -9.60
N MET A 861 41.50 20.83 -9.23
CA MET A 861 40.51 21.43 -8.31
C MET A 861 41.07 21.71 -6.90
N GLY A 862 42.15 21.04 -6.49
CA GLY A 862 42.94 21.41 -5.31
C GLY A 862 42.36 20.98 -3.96
N HIS A 863 41.49 19.96 -3.90
CA HIS A 863 40.86 19.53 -2.63
C HIS A 863 41.86 19.00 -1.59
N TYR A 864 43.00 18.49 -2.04
CA TYR A 864 44.08 17.92 -1.22
C TYR A 864 45.40 18.69 -1.36
N ASN A 865 45.32 19.95 -1.81
CA ASN A 865 46.47 20.80 -2.17
C ASN A 865 47.33 20.22 -3.29
N GLU A 866 46.72 19.55 -4.27
CA GLU A 866 47.40 19.02 -5.44
C GLU A 866 48.22 20.11 -6.14
N PRO A 867 49.55 19.96 -6.29
CA PRO A 867 50.34 20.90 -7.07
C PRO A 867 50.06 20.71 -8.56
N ASN A 868 50.16 21.80 -9.33
CA ASN A 868 50.02 21.76 -10.78
C ASN A 868 51.11 20.87 -11.41
N VAL A 869 50.72 20.13 -12.44
CA VAL A 869 51.59 19.18 -13.14
C VAL A 869 51.77 19.62 -14.58
N VAL A 870 52.97 19.49 -15.13
CA VAL A 870 53.21 19.65 -16.57
C VAL A 870 53.38 18.28 -17.21
N ILE A 871 52.56 17.97 -18.21
CA ILE A 871 52.67 16.76 -19.03
C ILE A 871 53.37 17.12 -20.34
N ASP A 872 54.47 16.42 -20.63
CA ASP A 872 55.16 16.45 -21.92
C ASP A 872 54.49 15.41 -22.84
N TYR A 873 53.77 15.87 -23.86
CA TYR A 873 53.04 15.03 -24.81
C TYR A 873 53.76 15.00 -26.17
N SER A 874 54.29 13.84 -26.54
CA SER A 874 54.79 13.58 -27.89
C SER A 874 53.68 13.12 -28.81
N VAL A 875 53.48 13.83 -29.92
CA VAL A 875 52.51 13.49 -30.98
C VAL A 875 52.80 12.08 -31.52
N PRO A 876 51.84 11.12 -31.46
CA PRO A 876 52.05 9.74 -31.89
C PRO A 876 52.17 9.59 -33.42
N GLU A 877 52.75 8.46 -33.86
CA GLU A 877 52.87 8.10 -35.28
C GLU A 877 51.51 7.72 -35.91
N GLU A 878 50.61 7.14 -35.13
CA GLU A 878 49.32 6.65 -35.59
C GLU A 878 48.21 7.67 -35.35
N GLU A 879 47.47 8.00 -36.41
CA GLU A 879 46.36 8.94 -36.38
C GLU A 879 45.17 8.34 -35.61
N GLY A 880 44.71 9.05 -34.58
CA GLY A 880 43.66 8.56 -33.66
C GLY A 880 44.17 7.75 -32.45
N ALA A 881 45.49 7.59 -32.29
CA ALA A 881 46.05 6.93 -31.11
C ALA A 881 45.79 7.73 -29.82
N GLU A 882 45.34 7.03 -28.78
CA GLU A 882 45.12 7.59 -27.44
C GLU A 882 46.40 7.45 -26.61
N THR A 883 46.82 8.52 -25.95
CA THR A 883 47.87 8.43 -24.92
C THR A 883 47.23 8.57 -23.55
N VAL A 884 47.46 7.59 -22.69
CA VAL A 884 46.94 7.55 -21.32
C VAL A 884 48.04 8.02 -20.37
N TYR A 885 47.67 8.78 -19.35
CA TYR A 885 48.54 9.11 -18.23
C TYR A 885 47.82 8.74 -16.94
N ASP A 886 48.42 7.87 -16.14
CA ASP A 886 47.97 7.54 -14.80
C ASP A 886 48.74 8.42 -13.80
N LEU A 887 48.02 9.31 -13.12
CA LEU A 887 48.55 10.22 -12.13
C LEU A 887 48.12 9.76 -10.73
N SER A 888 49.09 9.54 -9.86
CA SER A 888 48.89 9.13 -8.46
C SER A 888 49.46 10.19 -7.55
N TYR A 889 48.61 10.82 -6.73
CA TYR A 889 49.01 11.82 -5.74
C TYR A 889 48.90 11.26 -4.34
N ASP A 890 49.95 11.44 -3.54
CA ASP A 890 49.94 11.10 -2.11
C ASP A 890 49.70 12.38 -1.28
N PRO A 891 48.51 12.56 -0.67
CA PRO A 891 48.21 13.74 0.13
C PRO A 891 49.07 13.88 1.38
N SER A 892 49.77 12.83 1.82
CA SER A 892 50.62 12.85 3.01
C SER A 892 52.02 13.40 2.72
N THR A 893 52.54 13.17 1.51
CA THR A 893 53.86 13.66 1.08
C THR A 893 53.76 14.90 0.19
N GLY A 894 52.63 15.10 -0.50
CA GLY A 894 52.44 16.15 -1.50
C GLY A 894 53.10 15.84 -2.85
N GLU A 895 53.45 14.58 -3.11
CA GLU A 895 54.16 14.17 -4.32
C GLU A 895 53.24 13.50 -5.35
N TRP A 896 53.50 13.76 -6.64
CA TRP A 896 52.88 13.07 -7.78
C TRP A 896 53.80 11.98 -8.33
N VAL A 897 53.21 10.84 -8.68
CA VAL A 897 53.80 9.83 -9.55
C VAL A 897 52.97 9.79 -10.83
N ILE A 898 53.62 9.98 -11.98
CA ILE A 898 52.96 10.03 -13.30
C ILE A 898 53.55 8.93 -14.17
N ILE A 899 52.68 8.09 -14.71
CA ILE A 899 53.03 6.98 -15.60
C ILE A 899 52.30 7.19 -16.92
N ARG A 900 53.03 7.14 -18.03
CA ARG A 900 52.51 7.19 -19.40
C ARG A 900 52.25 5.78 -19.92
#